data_AF-U2F385-F1
#
_entry.id   AF-U2F385-F1
#
_cell.length_a   1.000
_cell.length_b   1.000
_cell.length_c   1.000
_cell.angle_alpha   90.00
_cell.angle_beta   90.00
_cell.angle_gamma   90.00
#
_symmetry.space_group_name_H-M   'P 1'
#
loop_
_entity.id
_entity.type
_entity.pdbx_description
1 polymer ?
#
loop_
_entity_poly.entity_id
_entity_poly.type
_entity_poly.pdbx_seq_one_letter_code
_entity_poly.pdbx_strand_id
1 'polypeptide(L)'
;MSASGRRRLFAVIASVLMIVSMLPAGTVSAETVSETAGNTAAADPVSEVSMDGPPVILKAQAMERIENFSASSNQLESAKERARSRLNDSFSYYQDPIRVDDQHAFIRDAEVLRALTDFAGTNQSKRLDQIVELVTRADNQSSRQVIRDAESAFTATEADLGSGMKHSAEAHIDNARWQLARAERIRDRAGEQSGAQSIRTTARAVRTYGSAVNQAHTALRMIDGEVGPEVSLTRRTDPIRNGSERAGYTLVGHVSDPTGLDAVNVTATINDDRTVDLPLRRGYANGTFVKTINLTERVNTIEIAVVESTDNQQSNNGKQKSKQKGKKKGNNGNGGVSSGQSQTSTVVLRLDGDGLPDTYEENVTGTDPLDPDSDAPSTEVNEADNGTIDGHEDFDGDGLSTIRERELGTDPLEADTDGDDLPDGFEEFVIGTDPLDADTDDDGTSDGAEDLDGDGLTNAEEYEAETSPQYADIDGDGLTDPQELANGTDPWQADTDDDGLDDGVEPTDPFNTDPLDPDTDDDGVEDGNETYTTTTGNESLGVDIELTGQGNVAGGVTVGEDTERFAEGDRVANISVSEIVEIESTREFESANVTISYDDSLPAASNESDLAVVTYDPEKQLYVPINSTIDAENNTVTAQTEHFSTFAVFSISNWADDVTAEVPSNGSDGSSGDDSIQSVDVQFIIDSSGSMGGNDPQEFR
;
A
#
# COMPACT_ATOMS: atom_id res chain seq x y z
N MET A 1 37.17 1.65 21.50
CA MET A 1 36.35 2.11 22.65
C MET A 1 35.46 0.92 23.06
N SER A 2 36.01 -0.13 23.68
CA SER A 2 36.15 -0.40 25.13
C SER A 2 34.89 -0.21 26.00
N ALA A 3 34.38 -1.32 26.54
CA ALA A 3 33.63 -1.48 27.79
C ALA A 3 32.08 -1.39 27.83
N SER A 4 31.33 -1.46 26.72
CA SER A 4 29.85 -1.34 26.78
C SER A 4 29.11 -2.62 27.20
N GLY A 5 29.50 -3.80 26.70
CA GLY A 5 28.79 -5.07 26.98
C GLY A 5 28.91 -5.56 28.43
N ARG A 6 30.14 -5.61 28.97
CA ARG A 6 30.40 -6.07 30.34
C ARG A 6 29.83 -5.16 31.44
N ARG A 7 29.53 -3.89 31.14
CA ARG A 7 28.94 -2.95 32.11
C ARG A 7 27.43 -3.14 32.30
N ARG A 8 26.71 -3.69 31.31
CA ARG A 8 25.26 -3.89 31.40
C ARG A 8 24.88 -4.99 32.40
N LEU A 9 25.65 -6.08 32.47
CA LEU A 9 25.41 -7.14 33.45
C LEU A 9 25.68 -6.66 34.89
N PHE A 10 26.74 -5.88 35.12
CA PHE A 10 27.00 -5.24 36.42
C PHE A 10 25.92 -4.21 36.82
N ALA A 11 25.33 -3.49 35.85
CA ALA A 11 24.23 -2.57 36.11
C ALA A 11 22.92 -3.30 36.50
N VAL A 12 22.62 -4.46 35.90
CA VAL A 12 21.49 -5.32 36.31
C VAL A 12 21.73 -5.90 37.70
N ILE A 13 22.94 -6.38 38.00
CA ILE A 13 23.30 -6.90 39.33
C ILE A 13 23.18 -5.81 40.41
N ALA A 14 23.62 -4.57 40.13
CA ALA A 14 23.50 -3.44 41.06
C ALA A 14 22.04 -2.96 41.24
N SER A 15 21.22 -3.02 40.18
CA SER A 15 19.80 -2.65 40.23
C SER A 15 18.96 -3.69 40.98
N VAL A 16 19.28 -4.99 40.83
CA VAL A 16 18.60 -6.09 41.52
C VAL A 16 18.97 -6.13 43.01
N LEU A 17 20.21 -5.81 43.38
CA LEU A 17 20.59 -5.65 44.80
C LEU A 17 19.84 -4.48 45.48
N MET A 18 19.43 -3.44 44.74
CA MET A 18 18.61 -2.35 45.28
C MET A 18 17.12 -2.71 45.43
N ILE A 19 16.55 -3.50 44.51
CA ILE A 19 15.12 -3.85 44.52
C ILE A 19 14.75 -4.80 45.68
N VAL A 20 15.68 -5.64 46.17
CA VAL A 20 15.43 -6.50 47.36
C VAL A 20 15.36 -5.70 48.68
N SER A 21 15.75 -4.41 48.69
CA SER A 21 15.68 -3.55 49.88
C SER A 21 14.38 -2.73 50.04
N MET A 22 13.43 -2.83 49.10
CA MET A 22 12.20 -2.03 49.11
C MET A 22 10.94 -2.91 48.93
N LEU A 23 10.47 -3.51 50.03
CA LEU A 23 9.09 -3.99 50.17
C LEU A 23 8.47 -3.31 51.41
N PRO A 24 7.26 -2.72 51.31
CA PRO A 24 6.70 -1.88 52.36
C PRO A 24 6.13 -2.70 53.51
N ALA A 25 6.30 -2.19 54.73
CA ALA A 25 5.64 -2.68 55.92
C ALA A 25 4.13 -2.32 55.92
N GLY A 26 3.27 -3.32 56.06
CA GLY A 26 1.84 -3.19 56.36
C GLY A 26 1.14 -4.52 56.09
N THR A 27 0.28 -5.09 56.92
CA THR A 27 -0.35 -4.72 58.20
C THR A 27 -0.81 -6.03 58.84
N VAL A 28 -0.54 -6.27 60.12
CA VAL A 28 -1.18 -7.36 60.88
C VAL A 28 -1.88 -6.74 62.09
N SER A 29 -3.19 -6.94 62.17
CA SER A 29 -4.03 -6.53 63.30
C SER A 29 -3.62 -7.26 64.59
N ALA A 30 -3.75 -6.52 65.69
CA ALA A 30 -3.46 -6.94 67.05
C ALA A 30 -4.47 -7.98 67.56
N GLU A 31 -3.96 -9.03 68.20
CA GLU A 31 -4.65 -9.66 69.33
C GLU A 31 -3.63 -10.17 70.37
N THR A 32 -4.06 -10.14 71.63
CA THR A 32 -3.29 -9.98 72.87
C THR A 32 -2.93 -11.28 73.62
N VAL A 33 -1.74 -11.27 74.21
CA VAL A 33 -1.32 -11.83 75.53
C VAL A 33 -1.17 -13.35 75.72
N SER A 34 0.05 -13.81 76.07
CA SER A 34 0.40 -14.34 77.41
C SER A 34 1.88 -14.71 77.52
N GLU A 35 2.48 -14.34 78.66
CA GLU A 35 3.84 -14.68 79.11
C GLU A 35 4.10 -16.19 79.19
N THR A 36 5.32 -16.61 78.88
CA THR A 36 6.17 -17.40 79.79
C THR A 36 7.62 -17.45 79.29
N ALA A 37 8.56 -17.10 80.17
CA ALA A 37 9.99 -17.22 79.94
C ALA A 37 10.41 -18.69 79.82
N GLY A 38 11.11 -19.03 78.73
CA GLY A 38 11.69 -20.34 78.50
C GLY A 38 12.88 -20.24 77.54
N ASN A 39 14.06 -20.55 78.07
CA ASN A 39 15.34 -20.58 77.36
C ASN A 39 15.33 -21.68 76.28
N THR A 40 15.21 -21.31 75.00
CA THR A 40 15.46 -22.21 73.85
C THR A 40 16.17 -21.44 72.74
N ALA A 41 17.24 -22.02 72.21
CA ALA A 41 18.05 -21.49 71.11
C ALA A 41 17.19 -20.99 69.95
N ALA A 42 17.48 -19.78 69.46
CA ALA A 42 16.76 -19.14 68.36
C ALA A 42 16.79 -20.03 67.12
N ALA A 43 15.60 -20.50 66.71
CA ALA A 43 15.38 -21.14 65.43
C ALA A 43 15.43 -20.09 64.31
N ASP A 44 16.07 -20.46 63.20
CA ASP A 44 16.33 -19.63 62.02
C ASP A 44 15.00 -19.27 61.32
N PRO A 45 14.60 -17.97 61.24
CA PRO A 45 13.42 -17.58 60.47
C PRO A 45 13.78 -17.61 58.99
N VAL A 46 13.60 -18.76 58.35
CA VAL A 46 13.85 -18.93 56.91
C VAL A 46 12.56 -18.62 56.15
N SER A 47 12.48 -17.44 55.53
CA SER A 47 11.41 -17.05 54.59
C SER A 47 11.29 -18.07 53.45
N GLU A 48 10.07 -18.49 53.09
CA GLU A 48 9.80 -19.22 51.84
C GLU A 48 10.17 -18.31 50.67
N VAL A 49 10.93 -18.85 49.71
CA VAL A 49 11.46 -18.08 48.57
C VAL A 49 10.98 -18.69 47.27
N SER A 50 10.59 -17.81 46.35
CA SER A 50 10.33 -18.14 44.96
C SER A 50 11.58 -18.75 44.36
N MET A 51 11.47 -20.01 43.91
CA MET A 51 12.53 -20.75 43.22
C MET A 51 12.43 -20.57 41.70
N ASP A 52 11.77 -19.49 41.26
CA ASP A 52 11.50 -19.16 39.86
C ASP A 52 12.31 -17.96 39.42
N GLY A 53 12.84 -18.02 38.21
CA GLY A 53 13.65 -16.96 37.62
C GLY A 53 14.77 -17.49 36.72
N PRO A 54 15.45 -16.61 35.97
CA PRO A 54 16.58 -16.98 35.14
C PRO A 54 17.79 -17.39 36.00
N PRO A 55 18.71 -18.24 35.47
CA PRO A 55 19.86 -18.77 36.20
C PRO A 55 20.69 -17.75 36.98
N VAL A 56 20.96 -16.58 36.40
CA VAL A 56 21.71 -15.50 37.08
C VAL A 56 21.01 -15.02 38.36
N ILE A 57 19.67 -14.94 38.36
CA ILE A 57 18.88 -14.52 39.53
C ILE A 57 18.89 -15.60 40.61
N LEU A 58 18.74 -16.87 40.22
CA LEU A 58 18.82 -17.99 41.16
C LEU A 58 20.19 -18.06 41.85
N LYS A 59 21.28 -17.81 41.11
CA LYS A 59 22.64 -17.73 41.67
C LYS A 59 22.81 -16.50 42.58
N ALA A 60 22.21 -15.36 42.25
CA ALA A 60 22.24 -14.17 43.11
C ALA A 60 21.50 -14.42 44.45
N GLN A 61 20.36 -15.09 44.42
CA GLN A 61 19.64 -15.52 45.63
C GLN A 61 20.47 -16.52 46.45
N ALA A 62 21.17 -17.45 45.79
CA ALA A 62 22.09 -18.36 46.48
C ALA A 62 23.23 -17.61 47.17
N MET A 63 23.77 -16.57 46.51
CA MET A 63 24.81 -15.70 47.08
C MET A 63 24.34 -15.03 48.36
N GLU A 64 23.21 -14.33 48.33
CA GLU A 64 22.62 -13.64 49.48
C GLU A 64 22.48 -14.58 50.68
N ARG A 65 22.04 -15.81 50.42
CA ARG A 65 21.87 -16.83 51.46
C ARG A 65 23.19 -17.33 52.03
N ILE A 66 24.24 -17.42 51.21
CA ILE A 66 25.59 -17.74 51.71
C ILE A 66 26.07 -16.62 52.66
N GLU A 67 25.78 -15.35 52.36
CA GLU A 67 26.15 -14.22 53.23
C GLU A 67 25.51 -14.32 54.62
N ASN A 68 24.30 -14.88 54.68
CA ASN A 68 23.53 -15.03 55.91
C ASN A 68 23.88 -16.28 56.74
N PHE A 69 24.92 -17.06 56.39
CA PHE A 69 25.42 -18.13 57.27
C PHE A 69 26.08 -17.57 58.53
N SER A 70 25.82 -18.20 59.68
CA SER A 70 26.52 -17.90 60.93
C SER A 70 27.68 -18.86 61.12
N ALA A 71 28.91 -18.37 61.04
CA ALA A 71 30.09 -19.20 61.29
C ALA A 71 30.47 -19.17 62.78
N SER A 72 30.36 -20.30 63.45
CA SER A 72 30.79 -20.45 64.85
C SER A 72 32.28 -20.81 65.01
N SER A 73 33.01 -20.98 63.90
CA SER A 73 34.45 -21.31 63.89
C SER A 73 35.17 -20.69 62.69
N ASN A 74 36.49 -20.49 62.81
CA ASN A 74 37.35 -20.01 61.71
C ASN A 74 37.29 -20.90 60.47
N GLN A 75 37.07 -22.21 60.64
CA GLN A 75 36.93 -23.15 59.53
C GLN A 75 35.64 -22.87 58.73
N LEU A 76 34.51 -22.68 59.43
CA LEU A 76 33.22 -22.37 58.82
C LEU A 76 33.23 -21.00 58.13
N GLU A 77 33.88 -20.01 58.73
CA GLU A 77 34.01 -18.67 58.11
C GLU A 77 34.84 -18.75 56.82
N SER A 78 35.94 -19.50 56.84
CA SER A 78 36.75 -19.74 55.65
C SER A 78 35.99 -20.51 54.56
N ALA A 79 35.10 -21.44 54.94
CA ALA A 79 34.27 -22.20 54.01
C ALA A 79 33.21 -21.31 53.35
N LYS A 80 32.55 -20.43 54.13
CA LYS A 80 31.60 -19.41 53.66
C LYS A 80 32.26 -18.45 52.66
N GLU A 81 33.43 -17.91 52.99
CA GLU A 81 34.12 -16.95 52.11
C GLU A 81 34.54 -17.58 50.78
N ARG A 82 35.06 -18.82 50.80
CA ARG A 82 35.38 -19.57 49.58
C ARG A 82 34.14 -19.84 48.72
N ALA A 83 33.02 -20.19 49.34
CA ALA A 83 31.76 -20.41 48.65
C ALA A 83 31.27 -19.11 47.98
N ARG A 84 31.29 -17.99 48.71
CA ARG A 84 30.91 -16.66 48.19
C ARG A 84 31.78 -16.24 47.01
N SER A 85 33.10 -16.25 47.17
CA SER A 85 34.05 -15.83 46.12
C SER A 85 33.89 -16.67 44.84
N ARG A 86 33.76 -18.00 44.96
CA ARG A 86 33.63 -18.88 43.79
C ARG A 86 32.32 -18.72 43.05
N LEU A 87 31.21 -18.54 43.78
CA LEU A 87 29.91 -18.26 43.16
C LEU A 87 29.94 -16.89 42.46
N ASN A 88 30.76 -15.94 42.96
CA ASN A 88 30.88 -14.63 42.33
C ASN A 88 31.69 -14.73 41.03
N ASP A 89 32.74 -15.55 41.03
CA ASP A 89 33.54 -15.84 39.84
C ASP A 89 32.70 -16.52 38.73
N SER A 90 31.69 -17.33 39.09
CA SER A 90 30.88 -18.04 38.08
C SER A 90 30.01 -17.12 37.23
N PHE A 91 29.65 -15.92 37.71
CA PHE A 91 28.92 -14.92 36.92
C PHE A 91 29.73 -14.38 35.72
N SER A 92 31.05 -14.45 35.75
CA SER A 92 31.91 -13.93 34.67
C SER A 92 31.83 -14.74 33.36
N TYR A 93 31.20 -15.92 33.41
CA TYR A 93 31.05 -16.84 32.28
C TYR A 93 29.64 -16.82 31.67
N TYR A 94 28.76 -15.90 32.08
CA TYR A 94 27.42 -15.75 31.49
C TYR A 94 27.44 -14.80 30.30
N GLN A 95 26.93 -15.27 29.16
CA GLN A 95 26.72 -14.46 27.94
C GLN A 95 25.50 -13.55 28.12
N ASP A 96 24.42 -14.13 28.63
CA ASP A 96 23.12 -13.51 28.90
C ASP A 96 22.53 -14.07 30.21
N PRO A 97 21.32 -13.66 30.66
CA PRO A 97 20.76 -14.16 31.92
C PRO A 97 20.56 -15.69 32.03
N ILE A 98 20.67 -16.43 30.91
CA ILE A 98 20.37 -17.86 30.80
C ILE A 98 21.60 -18.66 30.29
N ARG A 99 22.32 -18.15 29.28
CA ARG A 99 23.43 -18.84 28.60
C ARG A 99 24.78 -18.67 29.28
N VAL A 100 25.57 -19.74 29.24
CA VAL A 100 26.91 -19.81 29.82
C VAL A 100 27.93 -20.16 28.73
N ASP A 101 28.98 -19.36 28.61
CA ASP A 101 30.03 -19.50 27.58
C ASP A 101 30.98 -20.66 27.86
N ASP A 102 31.21 -20.99 29.14
CA ASP A 102 32.24 -21.95 29.53
C ASP A 102 31.80 -22.85 30.70
N GLN A 103 32.17 -24.13 30.62
CA GLN A 103 32.00 -25.11 31.69
C GLN A 103 32.63 -24.69 33.05
N HIS A 104 33.58 -23.75 33.05
CA HIS A 104 34.21 -23.25 34.27
C HIS A 104 33.21 -22.67 35.28
N ALA A 105 32.06 -22.12 34.84
CA ALA A 105 30.98 -21.70 35.73
C ALA A 105 30.56 -22.86 36.66
N PHE A 106 30.24 -24.00 36.07
CA PHE A 106 29.82 -25.23 36.76
C PHE A 106 30.93 -25.82 37.64
N ILE A 107 32.20 -25.69 37.23
CA ILE A 107 33.33 -26.12 38.06
C ILE A 107 33.36 -25.28 39.35
N ARG A 108 33.21 -23.96 39.24
CA ARG A 108 33.13 -23.04 40.39
C ARG A 108 31.92 -23.36 41.26
N ASP A 109 30.75 -23.54 40.67
CA ASP A 109 29.51 -23.82 41.41
C ASP A 109 29.57 -25.17 42.16
N ALA A 110 30.19 -26.20 41.58
CA ALA A 110 30.46 -27.44 42.29
C ALA A 110 31.46 -27.27 43.46
N GLU A 111 32.42 -26.36 43.33
CA GLU A 111 33.34 -26.01 44.40
C GLU A 111 32.66 -25.22 45.54
N VAL A 112 31.62 -24.42 45.22
CA VAL A 112 30.73 -23.75 46.21
C VAL A 112 30.03 -24.81 47.05
N LEU A 113 29.32 -25.74 46.41
CA LEU A 113 28.57 -26.79 47.10
C LEU A 113 29.49 -27.64 47.99
N ARG A 114 30.70 -27.96 47.54
CA ARG A 114 31.70 -28.70 48.34
C ARG A 114 32.16 -27.92 49.55
N ALA A 115 32.45 -26.63 49.41
CA ALA A 115 32.86 -25.79 50.53
C ALA A 115 31.77 -25.74 51.61
N LEU A 116 30.50 -25.72 51.20
CA LEU A 116 29.35 -25.67 52.12
C LEU A 116 29.05 -27.02 52.81
N THR A 117 29.72 -28.12 52.44
CA THR A 117 29.54 -29.42 53.13
C THR A 117 29.92 -29.36 54.60
N ASP A 118 30.81 -28.44 55.00
CA ASP A 118 31.21 -28.21 56.39
C ASP A 118 30.04 -27.71 57.27
N PHE A 119 28.99 -27.14 56.67
CA PHE A 119 27.78 -26.69 57.36
C PHE A 119 26.72 -27.80 57.51
N ALA A 120 26.93 -28.98 56.94
CA ALA A 120 26.00 -30.09 57.06
C ALA A 120 25.91 -30.61 58.50
N GLY A 121 24.70 -30.69 59.06
CA GLY A 121 24.46 -31.11 60.44
C GLY A 121 24.51 -29.96 61.47
N THR A 122 24.70 -28.71 61.02
CA THR A 122 24.46 -27.52 61.83
C THR A 122 22.95 -27.20 61.90
N ASN A 123 22.56 -26.24 62.75
CA ASN A 123 21.19 -25.73 62.81
C ASN A 123 20.76 -24.92 61.56
N GLN A 124 21.61 -24.84 60.53
CA GLN A 124 21.37 -24.07 59.29
C GLN A 124 21.13 -24.97 58.06
N SER A 125 20.77 -26.25 58.28
CA SER A 125 20.54 -27.23 57.22
C SER A 125 19.48 -26.79 56.20
N LYS A 126 18.38 -26.17 56.65
CA LYS A 126 17.31 -25.69 55.76
C LYS A 126 17.81 -24.61 54.78
N ARG A 127 18.67 -23.70 55.23
CA ARG A 127 19.28 -22.66 54.37
C ARG A 127 20.28 -23.27 53.40
N LEU A 128 21.04 -24.27 53.86
CA LEU A 128 21.98 -25.01 53.02
C LEU A 128 21.27 -25.75 51.89
N ASP A 129 20.16 -26.42 52.17
CA ASP A 129 19.35 -27.13 51.17
C ASP A 129 18.80 -26.16 50.10
N GLN A 130 18.38 -24.95 50.52
CA GLN A 130 17.93 -23.91 49.58
C GLN A 130 19.05 -23.41 48.65
N ILE A 131 20.27 -23.21 49.17
CA ILE A 131 21.42 -22.81 48.35
C ILE A 131 21.76 -23.91 47.33
N VAL A 132 21.77 -25.17 47.78
CA VAL A 132 22.04 -26.32 46.91
C VAL A 132 21.01 -26.40 45.78
N GLU A 133 19.72 -26.24 46.09
CA GLU A 133 18.67 -26.28 45.08
C GLU A 133 18.76 -25.10 44.10
N LEU A 134 18.99 -23.87 44.58
CA LEU A 134 19.12 -22.68 43.72
C LEU A 134 20.26 -22.81 42.71
N VAL A 135 21.46 -23.17 43.17
CA VAL A 135 22.64 -23.35 42.30
C VAL A 135 22.42 -24.49 41.31
N THR A 136 21.94 -25.63 41.80
CA THR A 136 21.72 -26.81 40.94
C THR A 136 20.64 -26.56 39.89
N ARG A 137 19.57 -25.84 40.25
CA ARG A 137 18.50 -25.45 39.34
C ARG A 137 19.00 -24.49 38.27
N ALA A 138 19.77 -23.47 38.66
CA ALA A 138 20.39 -22.53 37.73
C ALA A 138 21.29 -23.24 36.71
N ASP A 139 22.15 -24.14 37.18
CA ASP A 139 23.07 -24.89 36.33
C ASP A 139 22.33 -25.88 35.41
N ASN A 140 21.31 -26.57 35.93
CA ASN A 140 20.46 -27.42 35.10
C ASN A 140 19.81 -26.60 33.97
N GLN A 141 19.20 -25.46 34.30
CA GLN A 141 18.56 -24.56 33.33
C GLN A 141 19.55 -24.07 32.26
N SER A 142 20.71 -23.54 32.66
CA SER A 142 21.74 -23.09 31.73
C SER A 142 22.25 -24.24 30.83
N SER A 143 22.46 -25.44 31.40
CA SER A 143 22.92 -26.58 30.61
C SER A 143 21.91 -27.05 29.57
N ARG A 144 20.62 -27.09 29.94
CA ARG A 144 19.52 -27.40 29.01
C ARG A 144 19.41 -26.34 27.92
N GLN A 145 19.61 -25.07 28.25
CA GLN A 145 19.54 -24.02 27.24
C GLN A 145 20.63 -24.18 26.18
N VAL A 146 21.90 -24.31 26.58
CA VAL A 146 23.02 -24.44 25.62
C VAL A 146 22.89 -25.70 24.76
N ILE A 147 22.37 -26.81 25.31
CA ILE A 147 22.09 -28.02 24.52
C ILE A 147 21.00 -27.76 23.49
N ARG A 148 19.90 -27.09 23.87
CA ARG A 148 18.84 -26.73 22.93
C ARG A 148 19.32 -25.77 21.84
N ASP A 149 20.19 -24.82 22.18
CA ASP A 149 20.81 -23.92 21.21
C ASP A 149 21.64 -24.74 20.18
N ALA A 150 22.47 -25.68 20.65
CA ALA A 150 23.24 -26.57 19.77
C ALA A 150 22.38 -27.48 18.88
N GLU A 151 21.28 -28.01 19.41
CA GLU A 151 20.31 -28.79 18.64
C GLU A 151 19.64 -27.94 17.56
N SER A 152 19.20 -26.74 17.92
CA SER A 152 18.51 -25.83 16.99
C SER A 152 19.45 -25.38 15.88
N ALA A 153 20.68 -25.02 16.22
CA ALA A 153 21.73 -24.68 15.26
C ALA A 153 21.97 -25.84 14.27
N PHE A 154 22.16 -27.06 14.79
CA PHE A 154 22.41 -28.23 13.95
C PHE A 154 21.26 -28.54 13.00
N THR A 155 20.01 -28.46 13.49
CA THR A 155 18.83 -28.69 12.65
C THR A 155 18.68 -27.60 11.59
N ALA A 156 18.98 -26.34 11.92
CA ALA A 156 18.90 -25.23 10.97
C ALA A 156 19.95 -25.34 9.85
N THR A 157 21.14 -25.89 10.13
CA THR A 157 22.26 -25.93 9.19
C THR A 157 22.57 -27.32 8.66
N GLU A 158 21.71 -28.32 8.89
CA GLU A 158 22.02 -29.73 8.62
C GLU A 158 22.32 -30.00 7.13
N ALA A 159 21.66 -29.25 6.23
CA ALA A 159 21.81 -29.35 4.79
C ALA A 159 23.13 -28.75 4.28
N ASP A 160 23.65 -27.74 4.98
CA ASP A 160 24.82 -26.97 4.58
C ASP A 160 26.14 -27.55 5.14
N LEU A 161 26.04 -28.41 6.16
CA LEU A 161 27.18 -29.08 6.77
C LEU A 161 27.76 -30.19 5.90
N GLY A 162 29.09 -30.20 5.79
CA GLY A 162 29.82 -31.32 5.19
C GLY A 162 29.57 -32.62 5.95
N SER A 163 29.45 -33.74 5.23
CA SER A 163 29.13 -35.04 5.83
C SER A 163 29.99 -35.41 7.04
N GLY A 164 31.30 -35.09 7.03
CA GLY A 164 32.19 -35.35 8.18
C GLY A 164 31.90 -34.50 9.42
N MET A 165 31.59 -33.22 9.23
CA MET A 165 31.26 -32.29 10.32
C MET A 165 29.88 -32.57 10.88
N LYS A 166 28.91 -32.88 10.01
CA LYS A 166 27.56 -33.33 10.41
C LYS A 166 27.60 -34.46 11.44
N HIS A 167 28.28 -35.58 11.12
CA HIS A 167 28.39 -36.71 12.06
C HIS A 167 29.12 -36.35 13.36
N SER A 168 30.12 -35.45 13.28
CA SER A 168 30.91 -35.05 14.45
C SER A 168 30.11 -34.15 15.39
N ALA A 169 29.40 -33.15 14.84
CA ALA A 169 28.53 -32.25 15.59
C ALA A 169 27.37 -33.02 16.24
N GLU A 170 26.70 -33.91 15.50
CA GLU A 170 25.64 -34.78 16.03
C GLU A 170 26.15 -35.64 17.20
N ALA A 171 27.32 -36.27 17.05
CA ALA A 171 27.92 -37.07 18.12
C ALA A 171 28.21 -36.24 19.38
N HIS A 172 28.63 -34.98 19.24
CA HIS A 172 28.83 -34.08 20.38
C HIS A 172 27.50 -33.67 21.04
N ILE A 173 26.45 -33.42 20.27
CA ILE A 173 25.09 -33.14 20.79
C ILE A 173 24.56 -34.35 21.57
N ASP A 174 24.69 -35.56 21.03
CA ASP A 174 24.27 -36.79 21.71
C ASP A 174 25.08 -37.04 22.99
N ASN A 175 26.38 -36.77 22.96
CA ASN A 175 27.21 -36.81 24.17
C ASN A 175 26.75 -35.76 25.20
N ALA A 176 26.34 -34.57 24.78
CA ALA A 176 25.81 -33.54 25.65
C ALA A 176 24.51 -33.99 26.33
N ARG A 177 23.55 -34.54 25.56
CA ARG A 177 22.30 -35.14 26.08
C ARG A 177 22.58 -36.26 27.08
N TRP A 178 23.52 -37.14 26.75
CA TRP A 178 23.89 -38.25 27.64
C TRP A 178 24.48 -37.75 28.96
N GLN A 179 25.32 -36.71 28.93
CA GLN A 179 25.87 -36.09 30.14
C GLN A 179 24.79 -35.38 30.96
N LEU A 180 23.85 -34.67 30.32
CA LEU A 180 22.71 -34.05 31.00
C LEU A 180 21.87 -35.11 31.74
N ALA A 181 21.47 -36.17 31.04
CA ALA A 181 20.70 -37.28 31.63
C ALA A 181 21.49 -37.99 32.75
N ARG A 182 22.82 -38.08 32.62
CA ARG A 182 23.70 -38.59 33.68
C ARG A 182 23.72 -37.67 34.89
N ALA A 183 23.78 -36.36 34.69
CA ALA A 183 23.77 -35.37 35.77
C ALA A 183 22.45 -35.45 36.56
N GLU A 184 21.32 -35.59 35.87
CA GLU A 184 20.00 -35.76 36.49
C GLU A 184 19.91 -37.05 37.31
N ARG A 185 20.36 -38.20 36.78
CA ARG A 185 20.45 -39.44 37.58
C ARG A 185 21.34 -39.30 38.83
N ILE A 186 22.41 -38.50 38.75
CA ILE A 186 23.27 -38.22 39.92
C ILE A 186 22.51 -37.33 40.93
N ARG A 187 21.73 -36.36 40.45
CA ARG A 187 20.87 -35.51 41.28
C ARG A 187 19.79 -36.32 42.00
N ASP A 188 19.10 -37.22 41.30
CA ASP A 188 18.06 -38.06 41.91
C ASP A 188 18.62 -38.91 43.05
N ARG A 189 19.79 -39.53 42.82
CA ARG A 189 20.53 -40.26 43.87
C ARG A 189 20.95 -39.37 45.03
N ALA A 190 21.23 -38.08 44.79
CA ALA A 190 21.54 -37.15 45.87
C ALA A 190 20.32 -36.89 46.76
N GLY A 191 19.11 -36.90 46.20
CA GLY A 191 17.84 -36.78 46.94
C GLY A 191 17.55 -37.97 47.87
N GLU A 192 18.10 -39.15 47.57
CA GLU A 192 18.02 -40.35 48.43
C GLU A 192 19.03 -40.33 49.60
N GLN A 193 19.96 -39.37 49.60
CA GLN A 193 21.01 -39.23 50.60
C GLN A 193 20.73 -38.05 51.54
N SER A 194 21.39 -38.02 52.70
CA SER A 194 21.23 -36.93 53.67
C SER A 194 22.55 -36.23 54.01
N GLY A 195 22.47 -34.95 54.37
CA GLY A 195 23.59 -34.17 54.88
C GLY A 195 24.74 -34.02 53.87
N ALA A 196 25.99 -34.06 54.35
CA ALA A 196 27.18 -33.78 53.54
C ALA A 196 27.31 -34.70 52.31
N GLN A 197 26.80 -35.94 52.40
CA GLN A 197 26.89 -36.90 51.30
C GLN A 197 25.98 -36.49 50.12
N SER A 198 24.76 -36.04 50.41
CA SER A 198 23.83 -35.51 49.39
C SER A 198 24.45 -34.31 48.64
N ILE A 199 25.05 -33.37 49.39
CA ILE A 199 25.67 -32.17 48.81
C ILE A 199 26.88 -32.51 47.93
N ARG A 200 27.73 -33.47 48.35
CA ARG A 200 28.87 -33.94 47.52
C ARG A 200 28.41 -34.61 46.24
N THR A 201 27.31 -35.38 46.30
CA THR A 201 26.71 -36.01 45.13
C THR A 201 26.10 -34.95 44.21
N THR A 202 25.42 -33.94 44.75
CA THR A 202 24.88 -32.81 43.97
C THR A 202 25.99 -31.99 43.30
N ALA A 203 27.09 -31.71 44.00
CA ALA A 203 28.28 -31.08 43.40
C ALA A 203 28.88 -31.90 42.24
N ARG A 204 28.70 -33.23 42.25
CA ARG A 204 29.09 -34.09 41.12
C ARG A 204 28.10 -33.95 39.96
N ALA A 205 26.80 -33.82 40.22
CA ALA A 205 25.81 -33.52 39.19
C ALA A 205 26.12 -32.18 38.51
N VAL A 206 26.39 -31.13 39.27
CA VAL A 206 26.75 -29.80 38.74
C VAL A 206 27.94 -29.84 37.78
N ARG A 207 29.04 -30.54 38.12
CA ARG A 207 30.16 -30.72 37.17
C ARG A 207 29.78 -31.49 35.92
N THR A 208 28.83 -32.40 36.04
CA THR A 208 28.35 -33.18 34.90
C THR A 208 27.50 -32.31 33.98
N TYR A 209 26.72 -31.34 34.51
CA TYR A 209 26.10 -30.28 33.70
C TYR A 209 27.16 -29.48 32.92
N GLY A 210 28.26 -29.08 33.56
CA GLY A 210 29.38 -28.41 32.86
C GLY A 210 30.00 -29.26 31.75
N SER A 211 30.12 -30.58 31.95
CA SER A 211 30.58 -31.50 30.90
C SER A 211 29.61 -31.57 29.73
N ALA A 212 28.30 -31.52 29.99
CA ALA A 212 27.27 -31.46 28.96
C ALA A 212 27.38 -30.17 28.14
N VAL A 213 27.53 -29.02 28.81
CA VAL A 213 27.75 -27.71 28.17
C VAL A 213 29.00 -27.69 27.32
N ASN A 214 30.11 -28.28 27.78
CA ASN A 214 31.33 -28.35 26.97
C ASN A 214 31.13 -29.16 25.68
N GLN A 215 30.34 -30.24 25.73
CA GLN A 215 30.02 -31.04 24.53
C GLN A 215 29.14 -30.24 23.56
N ALA A 216 28.10 -29.57 24.05
CA ALA A 216 27.23 -28.71 23.24
C ALA A 216 28.02 -27.55 22.58
N HIS A 217 28.88 -26.86 23.32
CA HIS A 217 29.77 -25.82 22.77
C HIS A 217 30.76 -26.35 21.74
N THR A 218 31.20 -27.61 21.88
CA THR A 218 32.07 -28.22 20.86
C THR A 218 31.31 -28.44 19.56
N ALA A 219 30.04 -28.87 19.63
CA ALA A 219 29.19 -28.97 18.45
C ALA A 219 28.93 -27.60 17.81
N LEU A 220 28.57 -26.58 18.60
CA LEU A 220 28.36 -25.22 18.11
C LEU A 220 29.59 -24.69 17.37
N ARG A 221 30.80 -24.79 17.94
CA ARG A 221 32.05 -24.38 17.27
C ARG A 221 32.38 -25.17 16.00
N MET A 222 31.89 -26.41 15.88
CA MET A 222 32.04 -27.17 14.64
C MET A 222 31.11 -26.63 13.55
N ILE A 223 29.87 -26.31 13.92
CA ILE A 223 28.88 -25.71 13.00
C ILE A 223 29.38 -24.34 12.51
N ASP A 224 29.80 -23.49 13.45
CA ASP A 224 30.37 -22.15 13.23
C ASP A 224 31.56 -22.14 12.27
N GLY A 225 32.36 -23.22 12.28
CA GLY A 225 33.51 -23.36 11.40
C GLY A 225 33.18 -23.67 9.93
N GLU A 226 31.94 -24.07 9.63
CA GLU A 226 31.47 -24.36 8.27
C GLU A 226 30.38 -23.40 7.80
N VAL A 227 29.49 -22.97 8.70
CA VAL A 227 28.35 -22.11 8.40
C VAL A 227 28.47 -20.81 9.20
N GLY A 228 28.66 -19.70 8.49
CA GLY A 228 28.77 -18.37 9.07
C GLY A 228 27.43 -17.63 9.14
N PRO A 229 27.43 -16.37 9.62
CA PRO A 229 26.24 -15.55 9.64
C PRO A 229 25.79 -15.19 8.23
N GLU A 230 24.47 -15.09 8.05
CA GLU A 230 23.82 -14.68 6.82
C GLU A 230 23.16 -13.31 7.00
N VAL A 231 23.23 -12.48 5.96
CA VAL A 231 22.50 -11.22 5.88
C VAL A 231 21.52 -11.25 4.73
N SER A 232 20.32 -10.73 4.97
CA SER A 232 19.30 -10.53 3.94
C SER A 232 18.67 -9.16 4.08
N LEU A 233 18.17 -8.62 2.96
CA LEU A 233 17.46 -7.36 2.93
C LEU A 233 15.97 -7.59 2.80
N THR A 234 15.19 -6.75 3.49
CA THR A 234 13.73 -6.76 3.37
C THR A 234 13.25 -5.80 2.29
N ARG A 235 14.01 -4.74 2.03
CA ARG A 235 13.70 -3.72 1.01
C ARG A 235 14.83 -3.67 -0.01
N ARG A 236 14.48 -3.89 -1.27
CA ARG A 236 15.36 -3.80 -2.45
C ARG A 236 14.90 -2.77 -3.48
N THR A 237 13.85 -2.00 -3.18
CA THR A 237 13.28 -1.01 -4.11
C THR A 237 14.33 -0.02 -4.58
N ASP A 238 14.39 0.19 -5.89
CA ASP A 238 15.13 1.29 -6.50
C ASP A 238 14.30 2.60 -6.44
N PRO A 239 14.89 3.72 -5.99
CA PRO A 239 14.22 5.01 -6.03
C PRO A 239 14.41 5.77 -7.35
N ILE A 240 13.32 6.15 -8.02
CA ILE A 240 13.35 7.07 -9.18
C ILE A 240 14.04 8.39 -8.84
N ARG A 241 15.19 8.68 -9.47
CA ARG A 241 16.04 9.83 -9.14
C ARG A 241 16.85 10.36 -10.33
N ASN A 242 16.89 11.69 -10.46
CA ASN A 242 17.74 12.39 -11.43
C ASN A 242 19.25 12.49 -11.05
N GLY A 243 19.65 11.97 -9.87
CA GLY A 243 21.03 11.99 -9.39
C GLY A 243 21.60 13.32 -8.86
N SER A 244 20.92 14.45 -9.04
CA SER A 244 21.43 15.78 -8.66
C SER A 244 21.25 16.12 -7.18
N GLU A 245 20.30 15.46 -6.52
CA GLU A 245 19.93 15.71 -5.13
C GLU A 245 20.37 14.58 -4.19
N ARG A 246 20.69 14.95 -2.95
CA ARG A 246 20.98 13.99 -1.89
C ARG A 246 19.66 13.39 -1.40
N ALA A 247 19.50 12.09 -1.58
CA ALA A 247 18.31 11.36 -1.15
C ALA A 247 18.61 10.43 0.02
N GLY A 248 17.70 10.34 0.99
CA GLY A 248 17.81 9.39 2.09
C GLY A 248 17.27 8.02 1.69
N TYR A 249 18.10 6.98 1.74
CA TYR A 249 17.70 5.59 1.50
C TYR A 249 17.77 4.79 2.80
N THR A 250 16.68 4.10 3.16
CA THR A 250 16.62 3.36 4.42
C THR A 250 16.87 1.88 4.18
N LEU A 251 18.04 1.42 4.62
CA LEU A 251 18.42 0.01 4.63
C LEU A 251 17.68 -0.70 5.77
N VAL A 252 16.97 -1.77 5.42
CA VAL A 252 16.25 -2.64 6.36
C VAL A 252 16.59 -4.09 6.01
N GLY A 253 17.00 -4.86 7.01
CA GLY A 253 17.34 -6.25 6.78
C GLY A 253 17.46 -7.06 8.07
N HIS A 254 17.71 -8.35 7.84
CA HIS A 254 17.83 -9.38 8.85
C HIS A 254 19.23 -9.95 8.83
N VAL A 255 19.70 -10.35 10.01
CA VAL A 255 20.90 -11.14 10.17
C VAL A 255 20.56 -12.36 10.99
N SER A 256 20.95 -13.51 10.47
CA SER A 256 20.82 -14.81 11.11
C SER A 256 22.22 -15.37 11.35
N ASP A 257 22.53 -15.69 12.60
CA ASP A 257 23.69 -16.49 12.97
C ASP A 257 23.15 -17.78 13.60
N PRO A 258 23.33 -18.94 12.95
CA PRO A 258 22.77 -20.20 13.42
C PRO A 258 23.33 -20.62 14.78
N THR A 259 24.56 -20.20 15.14
CA THR A 259 25.20 -20.61 16.41
C THR A 259 24.97 -19.58 17.52
N GLY A 260 24.92 -18.30 17.17
CA GLY A 260 24.78 -17.18 18.11
C GLY A 260 25.91 -17.13 19.15
N LEU A 261 27.05 -17.74 18.84
CA LEU A 261 28.22 -17.81 19.71
C LEU A 261 28.93 -16.46 19.78
N ASP A 262 29.18 -15.87 18.62
CA ASP A 262 29.98 -14.67 18.48
C ASP A 262 29.12 -13.43 18.20
N ALA A 263 29.67 -12.26 18.54
CA ALA A 263 29.00 -11.01 18.25
C ALA A 263 29.14 -10.70 16.76
N VAL A 264 28.04 -10.42 16.08
CA VAL A 264 28.06 -10.13 14.65
C VAL A 264 28.10 -8.62 14.40
N ASN A 265 28.95 -8.18 13.47
CA ASN A 265 28.99 -6.81 12.96
C ASN A 265 28.47 -6.78 11.52
N VAL A 266 27.63 -5.78 11.23
CA VAL A 266 27.07 -5.56 9.91
C VAL A 266 27.50 -4.18 9.41
N THR A 267 28.00 -4.11 8.20
CA THR A 267 28.45 -2.86 7.57
C THR A 267 27.89 -2.76 6.16
N ALA A 268 27.50 -1.56 5.75
CA ALA A 268 27.19 -1.24 4.36
C ALA A 268 28.33 -0.42 3.76
N THR A 269 28.91 -0.86 2.65
CA THR A 269 29.88 -0.12 1.84
C THR A 269 29.18 0.41 0.61
N ILE A 270 29.31 1.72 0.37
CA ILE A 270 28.62 2.42 -0.72
C ILE A 270 29.71 2.88 -1.70
N ASN A 271 29.55 2.56 -2.98
CA ASN A 271 30.46 2.90 -4.08
C ASN A 271 31.94 2.56 -3.78
N ASP A 272 32.18 1.44 -3.08
CA ASP A 272 33.50 0.94 -2.66
C ASP A 272 34.35 1.87 -1.76
N ASP A 273 33.87 3.06 -1.39
CA ASP A 273 34.67 4.08 -0.70
C ASP A 273 34.10 4.50 0.67
N ARG A 274 32.79 4.32 0.90
CA ARG A 274 32.10 4.81 2.10
C ARG A 274 31.43 3.69 2.88
N THR A 275 32.08 3.25 3.96
CA THR A 275 31.55 2.23 4.88
C THR A 275 30.76 2.85 6.04
N VAL A 276 29.62 2.24 6.35
CA VAL A 276 28.65 2.69 7.36
C VAL A 276 28.23 1.51 8.24
N ASP A 277 28.40 1.63 9.56
CA ASP A 277 27.98 0.58 10.51
C ASP A 277 26.44 0.44 10.59
N LEU A 278 25.93 -0.78 10.53
CA LEU A 278 24.50 -1.10 10.66
C LEU A 278 24.23 -1.74 12.03
N PRO A 279 23.79 -0.96 13.05
CA PRO A 279 23.62 -1.48 14.40
C PRO A 279 22.44 -2.46 14.47
N LEU A 280 22.72 -3.68 14.97
CA LEU A 280 21.71 -4.71 15.19
C LEU A 280 20.80 -4.40 16.38
N ARG A 281 19.50 -4.65 16.19
CA ARG A 281 18.45 -4.60 17.21
C ARG A 281 18.11 -6.06 17.60
N ARG A 282 18.45 -6.42 18.84
CA ARG A 282 18.26 -7.76 19.50
C ARG A 282 19.27 -8.83 19.07
N GLY A 283 19.58 -9.71 20.04
CA GLY A 283 20.11 -11.07 19.87
C GLY A 283 21.53 -11.21 19.31
N TYR A 284 22.20 -12.32 19.65
CA TYR A 284 23.43 -12.77 18.98
C TYR A 284 23.11 -13.68 17.79
N ALA A 285 22.04 -14.49 17.87
CA ALA A 285 21.62 -15.42 16.83
C ALA A 285 20.68 -14.83 15.76
N ASN A 286 19.87 -13.83 16.11
CA ASN A 286 18.91 -13.22 15.18
C ASN A 286 18.77 -11.74 15.50
N GLY A 287 19.08 -10.89 14.52
CA GLY A 287 19.05 -9.44 14.65
C GLY A 287 18.41 -8.78 13.44
N THR A 288 17.88 -7.57 13.65
CA THR A 288 17.43 -6.70 12.55
C THR A 288 18.21 -5.40 12.56
N PHE A 289 18.47 -4.84 11.39
CA PHE A 289 19.05 -3.50 11.28
C PHE A 289 18.11 -2.58 10.52
N VAL A 290 18.12 -1.31 10.92
CA VAL A 290 17.42 -0.23 10.22
C VAL A 290 18.33 0.99 10.27
N LYS A 291 18.77 1.47 9.11
CA LYS A 291 19.59 2.68 9.02
C LYS A 291 19.35 3.43 7.72
N THR A 292 19.13 4.73 7.83
CA THR A 292 19.08 5.63 6.68
C THR A 292 20.49 6.09 6.31
N ILE A 293 20.83 5.93 5.03
CA ILE A 293 22.05 6.41 4.39
C ILE A 293 21.68 7.49 3.36
N ASN A 294 22.65 8.32 2.96
CA ASN A 294 22.39 9.35 1.95
C ASN A 294 23.02 8.95 0.62
N LEU A 295 22.21 8.72 -0.40
CA LEU A 295 22.65 8.55 -1.77
C LEU A 295 23.02 9.93 -2.34
N THR A 296 24.13 10.00 -3.08
CA THR A 296 24.69 11.27 -3.58
C THR A 296 24.81 11.32 -5.09
N GLU A 297 24.71 10.17 -5.74
CA GLU A 297 24.82 9.99 -7.18
C GLU A 297 23.54 9.31 -7.68
N ARG A 298 23.35 9.29 -9.01
CA ARG A 298 22.27 8.53 -9.66
C ARG A 298 22.50 7.04 -9.41
N VAL A 299 23.62 6.52 -9.92
CA VAL A 299 24.08 5.15 -9.73
C VAL A 299 24.85 4.96 -8.42
N ASN A 300 24.45 3.96 -7.63
CA ASN A 300 25.10 3.57 -6.39
C ASN A 300 25.13 2.04 -6.24
N THR A 301 26.28 1.49 -5.88
CA THR A 301 26.39 0.09 -5.44
C THR A 301 26.50 0.07 -3.92
N ILE A 302 25.63 -0.70 -3.26
CA ILE A 302 25.66 -0.87 -1.80
C ILE A 302 25.92 -2.34 -1.48
N GLU A 303 27.12 -2.63 -0.97
CA GLU A 303 27.48 -3.95 -0.46
C GLU A 303 27.24 -3.99 1.05
N ILE A 304 26.29 -4.82 1.49
CA ILE A 304 26.07 -5.13 2.91
C ILE A 304 26.84 -6.40 3.23
N ALA A 305 27.79 -6.31 4.15
CA ALA A 305 28.57 -7.44 4.62
C ALA A 305 28.29 -7.71 6.10
N VAL A 306 28.27 -8.99 6.45
CA VAL A 306 28.18 -9.47 7.83
C VAL A 306 29.43 -10.27 8.22
N VAL A 307 30.02 -9.93 9.37
CA VAL A 307 31.28 -10.51 9.86
C VAL A 307 31.20 -10.78 11.36
N GLU A 308 31.68 -11.94 11.78
CA GLU A 308 31.86 -12.27 13.21
C GLU A 308 32.96 -11.43 13.88
N SER A 309 32.68 -10.96 15.09
CA SER A 309 33.62 -10.21 15.92
C SER A 309 34.59 -11.16 16.62
N THR A 310 35.80 -11.27 16.09
CA THR A 310 36.88 -12.07 16.70
C THR A 310 37.47 -11.41 17.96
N ASP A 311 36.69 -11.33 19.06
CA ASP A 311 37.13 -10.63 20.29
C ASP A 311 37.62 -11.57 21.43
N ASN A 312 37.87 -12.86 21.16
CA ASN A 312 38.44 -13.80 22.13
C ASN A 312 39.95 -14.03 21.95
N GLN A 313 40.75 -12.99 22.22
CA GLN A 313 42.16 -13.15 22.55
C GLN A 313 42.31 -13.85 23.92
N GLN A 314 42.40 -15.17 23.89
CA GLN A 314 42.83 -15.95 25.04
C GLN A 314 44.29 -15.58 25.38
N SER A 315 44.47 -14.95 26.54
CA SER A 315 45.76 -14.60 27.14
C SER A 315 46.65 -15.85 27.32
N ASN A 316 47.45 -16.17 26.29
CA ASN A 316 48.54 -17.14 26.41
C ASN A 316 49.82 -16.41 26.79
N ASN A 317 49.97 -16.18 28.09
CA ASN A 317 51.19 -15.67 28.69
C ASN A 317 52.24 -16.80 28.79
N GLY A 318 52.84 -17.17 27.66
CA GLY A 318 53.88 -18.19 27.54
C GLY A 318 55.21 -17.61 27.07
N LYS A 319 56.09 -17.29 28.02
CA LYS A 319 57.49 -16.83 27.79
C LYS A 319 58.21 -17.71 26.74
N GLN A 320 58.50 -17.18 25.55
CA GLN A 320 59.51 -17.75 24.65
C GLN A 320 60.81 -16.95 24.72
N LYS A 321 61.83 -17.59 25.31
CA LYS A 321 63.24 -17.19 25.20
C LYS A 321 63.74 -17.58 23.80
N SER A 322 64.28 -16.60 23.08
CA SER A 322 64.97 -16.79 21.82
C SER A 322 66.28 -17.58 22.00
N LYS A 323 66.47 -18.62 21.18
CA LYS A 323 67.80 -19.12 20.80
C LYS A 323 67.76 -19.61 19.35
N GLN A 324 68.42 -18.85 18.48
CA GLN A 324 68.87 -19.26 17.15
C GLN A 324 69.86 -20.43 17.23
N LYS A 325 69.67 -21.43 16.37
CA LYS A 325 70.75 -21.99 15.52
C LYS A 325 70.14 -22.94 14.47
N GLY A 326 70.47 -22.69 13.21
CA GLY A 326 69.89 -23.40 12.06
C GLY A 326 70.59 -24.71 11.68
N LYS A 327 69.92 -25.47 10.78
CA LYS A 327 70.53 -26.26 9.69
C LYS A 327 69.44 -26.81 8.75
N LYS A 328 69.71 -26.71 7.44
CA LYS A 328 68.93 -27.26 6.30
C LYS A 328 68.93 -28.80 6.28
N LYS A 329 67.78 -29.42 5.93
CA LYS A 329 67.49 -30.19 4.69
C LYS A 329 66.31 -31.17 4.88
N GLY A 330 65.34 -31.10 3.96
CA GLY A 330 64.84 -32.28 3.23
C GLY A 330 63.55 -33.00 3.68
N ASN A 331 62.47 -32.65 3.00
CA ASN A 331 61.43 -33.53 2.42
C ASN A 331 60.19 -33.99 3.24
N ASN A 332 59.04 -33.78 2.57
CA ASN A 332 57.70 -34.37 2.67
C ASN A 332 56.99 -34.44 4.04
N GLY A 333 55.92 -33.64 4.15
CA GLY A 333 54.88 -33.80 5.15
C GLY A 333 53.82 -32.73 4.95
N ASN A 334 52.73 -33.12 4.28
CA ASN A 334 51.46 -32.43 4.11
C ASN A 334 51.14 -31.47 5.29
N GLY A 335 51.40 -30.18 5.09
CA GLY A 335 51.06 -29.13 6.03
C GLY A 335 49.70 -28.57 5.65
N GLY A 336 48.64 -29.11 6.26
CA GLY A 336 47.32 -28.53 6.20
C GLY A 336 47.39 -27.07 6.62
N VAL A 337 47.14 -26.19 5.67
CA VAL A 337 46.89 -24.78 5.88
C VAL A 337 45.55 -24.72 6.61
N SER A 338 45.59 -24.51 7.93
CA SER A 338 44.41 -24.12 8.70
C SER A 338 44.16 -22.64 8.44
N SER A 339 43.58 -22.32 7.29
CA SER A 339 42.98 -21.02 7.02
C SER A 339 41.62 -21.00 7.72
N GLY A 340 41.54 -20.35 8.88
CA GLY A 340 40.25 -19.84 9.36
C GLY A 340 39.84 -18.72 8.41
N GLN A 341 39.04 -19.06 7.40
CA GLN A 341 38.29 -18.06 6.66
C GLN A 341 37.16 -17.62 7.57
N SER A 342 37.18 -16.34 7.96
CA SER A 342 35.98 -15.67 8.48
C SER A 342 34.93 -15.78 7.39
N GLN A 343 33.89 -16.56 7.60
CA GLN A 343 32.80 -16.69 6.63
C GLN A 343 32.06 -15.34 6.61
N THR A 344 32.05 -14.68 5.45
CA THR A 344 31.39 -13.39 5.26
C THR A 344 30.23 -13.59 4.30
N SER A 345 29.00 -13.37 4.75
CA SER A 345 27.85 -13.25 3.85
C SER A 345 27.75 -11.79 3.37
N THR A 346 27.49 -11.62 2.09
CA THR A 346 27.34 -10.31 1.44
C THR A 346 26.06 -10.26 0.62
N VAL A 347 25.40 -9.10 0.66
CA VAL A 347 24.28 -8.77 -0.20
C VAL A 347 24.62 -7.47 -0.92
N VAL A 348 24.52 -7.49 -2.24
CA VAL A 348 24.70 -6.30 -3.07
C VAL A 348 23.32 -5.78 -3.46
N LEU A 349 23.14 -4.47 -3.30
CA LEU A 349 22.10 -3.69 -3.96
C LEU A 349 22.78 -2.85 -5.02
N ARG A 350 22.18 -2.82 -6.20
CA ARG A 350 22.51 -1.86 -7.24
C ARG A 350 21.32 -0.91 -7.34
N LEU A 351 21.62 0.38 -7.32
CA LEU A 351 20.60 1.42 -7.35
C LEU A 351 20.99 2.48 -8.37
N ASP A 352 20.49 2.37 -9.58
CA ASP A 352 20.78 3.30 -10.68
C ASP A 352 19.80 4.49 -10.71
N GLY A 353 18.67 4.38 -10.02
CA GLY A 353 17.69 5.43 -9.89
C GLY A 353 16.64 5.46 -10.98
N ASP A 354 16.44 4.37 -11.71
CA ASP A 354 15.41 4.20 -12.73
C ASP A 354 14.02 3.83 -12.14
N GLY A 355 14.00 3.34 -10.90
CA GLY A 355 12.79 2.86 -10.22
C GLY A 355 12.54 1.36 -10.30
N LEU A 356 13.37 0.58 -10.99
CA LEU A 356 13.33 -0.88 -11.05
C LEU A 356 14.32 -1.53 -10.06
N PRO A 357 13.89 -2.45 -9.19
CA PRO A 357 14.83 -3.21 -8.37
C PRO A 357 15.77 -4.06 -9.24
N ASP A 358 17.03 -4.16 -8.83
CA ASP A 358 18.05 -5.02 -9.45
C ASP A 358 17.57 -6.46 -9.78
N THR A 359 16.74 -7.05 -8.92
CA THR A 359 16.18 -8.38 -9.16
C THR A 359 15.09 -8.42 -10.22
N TYR A 360 14.35 -7.33 -10.42
CA TYR A 360 13.34 -7.23 -11.46
C TYR A 360 14.03 -7.08 -12.81
N GLU A 361 15.00 -6.18 -12.90
CA GLU A 361 15.81 -5.96 -14.10
C GLU A 361 16.53 -7.24 -14.55
N GLU A 362 17.21 -7.95 -13.64
CA GLU A 362 17.96 -9.16 -14.01
C GLU A 362 17.06 -10.35 -14.42
N ASN A 363 15.80 -10.40 -13.98
CA ASN A 363 14.95 -11.59 -14.15
C ASN A 363 13.71 -11.38 -15.04
N VAL A 364 13.29 -10.14 -15.27
CA VAL A 364 12.09 -9.79 -16.03
C VAL A 364 12.48 -9.02 -17.29
N THR A 365 12.88 -7.76 -17.17
CA THR A 365 13.16 -6.88 -18.34
C THR A 365 14.50 -7.19 -19.02
N GLY A 366 15.48 -7.72 -18.29
CA GLY A 366 16.83 -8.00 -18.79
C GLY A 366 17.74 -6.77 -18.90
N THR A 367 17.31 -5.62 -18.39
CA THR A 367 18.05 -4.35 -18.33
C THR A 367 19.26 -4.41 -17.38
N ASP A 368 20.20 -3.45 -17.47
CA ASP A 368 21.40 -3.41 -16.62
C ASP A 368 21.13 -2.63 -15.31
N PRO A 369 21.18 -3.28 -14.12
CA PRO A 369 20.90 -2.63 -12.83
C PRO A 369 21.83 -1.50 -12.38
N LEU A 370 22.80 -1.13 -13.20
CA LEU A 370 23.74 -0.04 -12.97
C LEU A 370 23.62 1.07 -14.02
N ASP A 371 22.73 0.93 -14.99
CA ASP A 371 22.55 1.85 -16.09
C ASP A 371 21.06 2.20 -16.28
N PRO A 372 20.62 3.40 -15.87
CA PRO A 372 19.20 3.72 -15.70
C PRO A 372 18.48 4.09 -17.01
N ASP A 373 19.05 3.74 -18.16
CA ASP A 373 18.58 4.01 -19.53
C ASP A 373 19.33 3.01 -20.44
N SER A 374 19.02 1.73 -20.24
CA SER A 374 19.71 0.57 -20.82
C SER A 374 18.82 -0.21 -21.79
N ASP A 375 19.45 -1.12 -22.52
CA ASP A 375 18.80 -1.94 -23.53
C ASP A 375 18.09 -3.12 -22.87
N ALA A 376 16.82 -3.37 -23.21
CA ALA A 376 16.15 -4.62 -22.87
C ALA A 376 16.42 -5.64 -24.00
N PRO A 377 17.29 -6.65 -23.82
CA PRO A 377 17.71 -7.51 -24.93
C PRO A 377 16.58 -8.44 -25.46
N SER A 378 15.42 -8.44 -24.80
CA SER A 378 14.20 -9.16 -25.19
C SER A 378 13.38 -8.42 -26.25
N THR A 379 13.51 -7.11 -26.37
CA THR A 379 12.75 -6.30 -27.34
C THR A 379 13.44 -6.28 -28.71
N GLU A 380 12.71 -5.89 -29.76
CA GLU A 380 13.30 -5.70 -31.10
C GLU A 380 13.97 -4.34 -31.27
N VAL A 381 13.50 -3.35 -30.53
CA VAL A 381 14.03 -1.97 -30.51
C VAL A 381 15.24 -1.94 -29.58
N ASN A 382 16.07 -0.91 -29.71
CA ASN A 382 17.17 -0.66 -28.77
C ASN A 382 16.84 0.62 -28.02
N GLU A 383 16.51 0.47 -26.75
CA GLU A 383 16.00 1.55 -25.89
C GLU A 383 17.13 2.31 -25.19
N ALA A 384 18.35 1.78 -25.20
CA ALA A 384 19.49 2.39 -24.54
C ALA A 384 19.78 3.84 -24.99
N ASP A 385 20.05 4.69 -24.00
CA ASP A 385 20.36 6.11 -24.15
C ASP A 385 19.28 6.91 -24.95
N ASN A 386 18.02 6.46 -24.94
CA ASN A 386 16.91 7.11 -25.66
C ASN A 386 16.38 8.36 -24.91
N GLY A 387 16.75 8.53 -23.63
CA GLY A 387 16.35 9.64 -22.76
C GLY A 387 15.14 9.35 -21.86
N THR A 388 14.53 8.19 -22.02
CA THR A 388 13.59 7.55 -21.10
C THR A 388 14.39 6.63 -20.18
N ILE A 389 13.92 6.40 -18.96
CA ILE A 389 14.60 5.51 -18.01
C ILE A 389 13.90 4.18 -18.06
N ASP A 390 14.59 3.07 -17.78
CA ASP A 390 14.03 1.72 -17.96
C ASP A 390 12.69 1.54 -17.24
N GLY A 391 12.56 2.07 -16.02
CA GLY A 391 11.28 2.06 -15.30
C GLY A 391 10.12 2.86 -15.93
N HIS A 392 10.41 3.79 -16.84
CA HIS A 392 9.42 4.56 -17.61
C HIS A 392 9.32 4.11 -19.07
N GLU A 393 10.08 3.11 -19.48
CA GLU A 393 9.97 2.54 -20.81
C GLU A 393 8.67 1.73 -20.93
N ASP A 394 8.13 1.70 -22.14
CA ASP A 394 6.98 0.90 -22.56
C ASP A 394 7.54 -0.07 -23.62
N PHE A 395 7.93 -1.25 -23.18
CA PHE A 395 8.79 -2.16 -23.94
C PHE A 395 8.03 -2.96 -25.00
N ASP A 396 6.76 -3.25 -24.79
CA ASP A 396 5.86 -3.96 -25.72
C ASP A 396 4.88 -3.03 -26.44
N GLY A 397 4.77 -1.77 -26.02
CA GLY A 397 4.05 -0.72 -26.73
C GLY A 397 2.54 -0.72 -26.47
N ASP A 398 2.10 -1.23 -25.33
CA ASP A 398 0.70 -1.32 -24.94
C ASP A 398 0.18 -0.02 -24.26
N GLY A 399 1.08 0.92 -23.96
CA GLY A 399 0.78 2.19 -23.30
C GLY A 399 1.01 2.22 -21.78
N LEU A 400 1.44 1.12 -21.16
CA LEU A 400 1.88 1.06 -19.78
C LEU A 400 3.40 1.22 -19.67
N SER A 401 3.83 1.98 -18.67
CA SER A 401 5.26 2.01 -18.33
C SER A 401 5.64 0.77 -17.51
N THR A 402 6.86 0.28 -17.66
CA THR A 402 7.43 -0.87 -16.93
C THR A 402 7.22 -0.81 -15.40
N ILE A 403 7.31 0.38 -14.79
CA ILE A 403 7.02 0.54 -13.35
C ILE A 403 5.54 0.29 -13.04
N ARG A 404 4.63 0.77 -13.89
CA ARG A 404 3.18 0.59 -13.76
C ARG A 404 2.82 -0.87 -13.91
N GLU A 405 3.39 -1.54 -14.91
CA GLU A 405 3.19 -2.97 -15.15
C GLU A 405 3.64 -3.81 -13.96
N ARG A 406 4.82 -3.51 -13.40
CA ARG A 406 5.26 -4.14 -12.14
C ARG A 406 4.32 -3.89 -10.96
N GLU A 407 3.68 -2.71 -10.91
CA GLU A 407 2.72 -2.38 -9.85
C GLU A 407 1.40 -3.15 -10.00
N LEU A 408 0.95 -3.40 -11.23
CA LEU A 408 -0.23 -4.18 -11.57
C LEU A 408 0.05 -5.69 -11.47
N GLY A 409 1.26 -6.12 -11.83
CA GLY A 409 1.69 -7.51 -11.90
C GLY A 409 1.68 -8.09 -13.31
N THR A 410 1.48 -7.26 -14.33
CA THR A 410 1.54 -7.62 -15.76
C THR A 410 2.99 -7.86 -16.23
N ASP A 411 3.15 -8.50 -17.39
CA ASP A 411 4.47 -8.77 -17.97
C ASP A 411 4.90 -7.61 -18.88
N PRO A 412 5.98 -6.86 -18.55
CA PRO A 412 6.42 -5.68 -19.30
C PRO A 412 7.02 -5.96 -20.68
N LEU A 413 6.76 -7.13 -21.24
CA LEU A 413 7.27 -7.60 -22.52
C LEU A 413 6.18 -8.33 -23.32
N GLU A 414 4.94 -8.34 -22.84
CA GLU A 414 3.77 -8.99 -23.43
C GLU A 414 2.57 -8.06 -23.27
N ALA A 415 2.19 -7.40 -24.36
CA ALA A 415 1.16 -6.37 -24.37
C ALA A 415 -0.22 -6.81 -23.86
N ASP A 416 -0.51 -8.12 -23.85
CA ASP A 416 -1.77 -8.75 -23.40
C ASP A 416 -1.39 -9.91 -22.46
N THR A 417 -1.36 -9.65 -21.15
CA THR A 417 -0.79 -10.57 -20.16
C THR A 417 -1.69 -11.78 -19.91
N ASP A 418 -3.02 -11.62 -19.95
CA ASP A 418 -3.95 -12.70 -19.64
C ASP A 418 -4.50 -13.44 -20.87
N GLY A 419 -4.25 -12.89 -22.07
CA GLY A 419 -4.43 -13.52 -23.36
C GLY A 419 -5.88 -13.48 -23.85
N ASP A 420 -6.58 -12.37 -23.59
CA ASP A 420 -7.99 -12.18 -23.93
C ASP A 420 -8.24 -11.34 -25.19
N ASP A 421 -7.15 -10.97 -25.88
CA ASP A 421 -7.06 -10.13 -27.07
C ASP A 421 -7.19 -8.60 -26.81
N LEU A 422 -7.16 -8.13 -25.55
CA LEU A 422 -7.00 -6.72 -25.18
C LEU A 422 -5.61 -6.43 -24.61
N PRO A 423 -4.98 -5.29 -24.96
CA PRO A 423 -3.74 -4.92 -24.31
C PRO A 423 -3.93 -4.41 -22.88
N ASP A 424 -2.99 -4.70 -21.98
CA ASP A 424 -3.09 -4.36 -20.55
C ASP A 424 -3.29 -2.84 -20.33
N GLY A 425 -2.62 -2.01 -21.14
CA GLY A 425 -2.80 -0.55 -21.12
C GLY A 425 -4.16 -0.07 -21.58
N PHE A 426 -4.80 -0.77 -22.52
CA PHE A 426 -6.16 -0.47 -22.98
C PHE A 426 -7.17 -0.83 -21.89
N GLU A 427 -6.98 -1.98 -21.24
CA GLU A 427 -7.80 -2.41 -20.12
C GLU A 427 -7.70 -1.45 -18.91
N GLU A 428 -6.50 -1.03 -18.52
CA GLU A 428 -6.33 -0.14 -17.36
C GLU A 428 -6.88 1.28 -17.61
N PHE A 429 -6.71 1.83 -18.82
CA PHE A 429 -7.02 3.25 -19.08
C PHE A 429 -8.31 3.52 -19.85
N VAL A 430 -8.84 2.54 -20.60
CA VAL A 430 -10.02 2.73 -21.45
C VAL A 430 -11.23 1.99 -20.88
N ILE A 431 -11.16 0.66 -20.74
CA ILE A 431 -12.31 -0.18 -20.37
C ILE A 431 -12.47 -0.28 -18.84
N GLY A 432 -11.37 -0.43 -18.12
CA GLY A 432 -11.34 -0.60 -16.66
C GLY A 432 -11.53 -2.04 -16.18
N THR A 433 -11.07 -3.03 -16.96
CA THR A 433 -10.99 -4.47 -16.63
C THR A 433 -9.67 -4.80 -15.88
N ASP A 434 -9.53 -6.02 -15.36
CA ASP A 434 -8.32 -6.49 -14.68
C ASP A 434 -7.40 -7.21 -15.68
N PRO A 435 -6.23 -6.65 -16.05
CA PRO A 435 -5.34 -7.20 -17.10
C PRO A 435 -4.62 -8.49 -16.71
N LEU A 436 -5.10 -9.16 -15.66
CA LEU A 436 -4.61 -10.44 -15.17
C LEU A 436 -5.72 -11.49 -15.12
N ASP A 437 -6.92 -11.15 -15.59
CA ASP A 437 -8.12 -11.97 -15.54
C ASP A 437 -9.00 -11.76 -16.78
N ALA A 438 -8.78 -12.61 -17.79
CA ALA A 438 -9.42 -12.58 -19.10
C ALA A 438 -10.97 -12.59 -19.14
N ASP A 439 -11.67 -12.65 -18.00
CA ASP A 439 -13.13 -12.56 -17.80
C ASP A 439 -13.35 -11.93 -16.42
N THR A 440 -13.20 -10.60 -16.34
CA THR A 440 -13.15 -9.84 -15.08
C THR A 440 -14.42 -10.01 -14.23
N ASP A 441 -15.57 -10.23 -14.88
CA ASP A 441 -16.88 -10.30 -14.22
C ASP A 441 -17.43 -11.74 -14.02
N ASP A 442 -16.67 -12.75 -14.46
CA ASP A 442 -16.97 -14.19 -14.38
C ASP A 442 -18.29 -14.58 -15.09
N ASP A 443 -18.73 -13.87 -16.13
CA ASP A 443 -19.97 -14.19 -16.85
C ASP A 443 -19.84 -15.32 -17.89
N GLY A 444 -18.59 -15.65 -18.25
CA GLY A 444 -18.22 -16.68 -19.21
C GLY A 444 -17.92 -16.19 -20.63
N THR A 445 -17.90 -14.87 -20.84
CA THR A 445 -17.37 -14.16 -22.01
C THR A 445 -16.05 -13.51 -21.61
N SER A 446 -15.04 -13.52 -22.48
CA SER A 446 -13.80 -12.81 -22.16
C SER A 446 -13.97 -11.31 -22.36
N ASP A 447 -13.21 -10.48 -21.64
CA ASP A 447 -13.38 -9.02 -21.68
C ASP A 447 -13.18 -8.48 -23.12
N GLY A 448 -12.22 -9.00 -23.88
CA GLY A 448 -12.06 -8.68 -25.31
C GLY A 448 -13.21 -9.10 -26.24
N ALA A 449 -14.02 -10.08 -25.82
CA ALA A 449 -15.16 -10.59 -26.59
C ALA A 449 -16.51 -10.01 -26.14
N GLU A 450 -16.53 -9.14 -25.13
CA GLU A 450 -17.71 -8.39 -24.73
C GLU A 450 -18.03 -7.26 -25.72
N ASP A 451 -19.27 -6.77 -25.66
CA ASP A 451 -19.82 -5.66 -26.46
C ASP A 451 -20.48 -4.71 -25.46
N LEU A 452 -19.70 -3.75 -24.96
CA LEU A 452 -20.03 -2.99 -23.75
C LEU A 452 -21.08 -1.90 -23.99
N ASP A 453 -21.16 -1.34 -25.20
CA ASP A 453 -22.17 -0.35 -25.58
C ASP A 453 -23.34 -0.92 -26.41
N GLY A 454 -23.21 -2.15 -26.92
CA GLY A 454 -24.27 -2.89 -27.61
C GLY A 454 -24.44 -2.53 -29.08
N ASP A 455 -23.42 -1.97 -29.73
CA ASP A 455 -23.46 -1.57 -31.15
C ASP A 455 -23.20 -2.76 -32.11
N GLY A 456 -22.63 -3.84 -31.59
CA GLY A 456 -22.35 -5.09 -32.29
C GLY A 456 -20.89 -5.32 -32.69
N LEU A 457 -19.95 -4.44 -32.34
CA LEU A 457 -18.52 -4.70 -32.30
C LEU A 457 -18.14 -5.26 -30.92
N THR A 458 -17.14 -6.15 -30.84
CA THR A 458 -16.56 -6.51 -29.55
C THR A 458 -15.47 -5.54 -29.14
N ASN A 459 -15.18 -5.44 -27.84
CA ASN A 459 -14.13 -4.57 -27.28
C ASN A 459 -12.78 -4.72 -28.03
N ALA A 460 -12.40 -5.96 -28.39
CA ALA A 460 -11.19 -6.22 -29.19
C ALA A 460 -11.30 -5.77 -30.65
N GLU A 461 -12.47 -5.90 -31.29
CA GLU A 461 -12.73 -5.40 -32.64
C GLU A 461 -12.67 -3.86 -32.67
N GLU A 462 -13.15 -3.20 -31.62
CA GLU A 462 -13.09 -1.75 -31.46
C GLU A 462 -11.68 -1.25 -31.24
N TYR A 463 -10.87 -1.95 -30.43
CA TYR A 463 -9.45 -1.65 -30.30
C TYR A 463 -8.72 -1.74 -31.65
N GLU A 464 -8.99 -2.78 -32.45
CA GLU A 464 -8.41 -2.91 -33.80
C GLU A 464 -8.91 -1.84 -34.78
N ALA A 465 -10.15 -1.36 -34.62
CA ALA A 465 -10.77 -0.35 -35.47
C ALA A 465 -10.46 1.10 -35.04
N GLU A 466 -9.76 1.29 -33.92
CA GLU A 466 -9.54 2.61 -33.29
C GLU A 466 -10.86 3.33 -32.94
N THR A 467 -11.91 2.57 -32.60
CA THR A 467 -13.22 3.07 -32.12
C THR A 467 -13.31 2.98 -30.58
N SER A 468 -14.49 3.19 -29.98
CA SER A 468 -14.64 3.35 -28.53
C SER A 468 -15.65 2.36 -27.93
N PRO A 469 -15.18 1.41 -27.08
CA PRO A 469 -16.03 0.42 -26.38
C PRO A 469 -17.11 0.95 -25.44
N GLN A 470 -17.25 2.26 -25.32
CA GLN A 470 -18.17 2.92 -24.40
C GLN A 470 -19.28 3.70 -25.12
N TYR A 471 -19.16 3.88 -26.44
CA TYR A 471 -20.00 4.79 -27.21
C TYR A 471 -20.29 4.18 -28.58
N ALA A 472 -21.51 3.67 -28.74
CA ALA A 472 -21.99 3.05 -29.96
C ALA A 472 -22.02 3.95 -31.22
N ASP A 473 -21.78 5.24 -31.04
CA ASP A 473 -21.85 6.34 -32.02
C ASP A 473 -21.01 7.46 -31.42
N ILE A 474 -19.72 7.48 -31.77
CA ILE A 474 -18.69 8.29 -31.10
C ILE A 474 -18.91 9.79 -31.31
N ASP A 475 -19.23 10.20 -32.53
CA ASP A 475 -19.38 11.61 -32.91
C ASP A 475 -20.82 12.13 -32.81
N GLY A 476 -21.80 11.22 -32.70
CA GLY A 476 -23.20 11.52 -32.44
C GLY A 476 -23.98 11.96 -33.68
N ASP A 477 -23.55 11.57 -34.88
CA ASP A 477 -24.18 11.93 -36.14
C ASP A 477 -25.42 11.06 -36.48
N GLY A 478 -25.59 9.94 -35.76
CA GLY A 478 -26.70 9.00 -35.88
C GLY A 478 -26.36 7.70 -36.64
N LEU A 479 -25.13 7.53 -37.13
CA LEU A 479 -24.56 6.26 -37.55
C LEU A 479 -23.79 5.64 -36.38
N THR A 480 -23.86 4.32 -36.26
CA THR A 480 -23.02 3.61 -35.27
C THR A 480 -21.66 3.32 -35.87
N ASP A 481 -20.60 3.23 -35.07
CA ASP A 481 -19.24 2.91 -35.50
C ASP A 481 -19.16 1.74 -36.53
N PRO A 482 -19.83 0.57 -36.35
CA PRO A 482 -19.81 -0.51 -37.34
C PRO A 482 -20.52 -0.17 -38.66
N GLN A 483 -21.48 0.75 -38.65
CA GLN A 483 -22.16 1.24 -39.85
C GLN A 483 -21.22 2.17 -40.63
N GLU A 484 -20.52 3.04 -39.93
CA GLU A 484 -19.55 3.96 -40.52
C GLU A 484 -18.37 3.23 -41.13
N LEU A 485 -17.77 2.27 -40.39
CA LEU A 485 -16.73 1.39 -40.91
C LEU A 485 -17.20 0.60 -42.16
N ALA A 486 -18.49 0.24 -42.22
CA ALA A 486 -19.06 -0.44 -43.37
C ALA A 486 -19.34 0.50 -44.56
N ASN A 487 -19.67 1.76 -44.29
CA ASN A 487 -19.93 2.81 -45.29
C ASN A 487 -18.64 3.46 -45.79
N GLY A 488 -17.56 3.42 -45.00
CA GLY A 488 -16.27 4.03 -45.28
C GLY A 488 -16.12 5.46 -44.77
N THR A 489 -17.03 5.92 -43.91
CA THR A 489 -16.95 7.19 -43.17
C THR A 489 -16.03 7.05 -41.95
N ASP A 490 -15.66 8.17 -41.32
CA ASP A 490 -14.76 8.22 -40.16
C ASP A 490 -15.56 8.33 -38.85
N PRO A 491 -15.56 7.31 -37.97
CA PRO A 491 -16.35 7.32 -36.72
C PRO A 491 -16.06 8.48 -35.75
N TRP A 492 -14.97 9.22 -35.96
CA TRP A 492 -14.62 10.37 -35.15
C TRP A 492 -15.05 11.71 -35.75
N GLN A 493 -15.69 11.71 -36.92
CA GLN A 493 -16.04 12.90 -37.69
C GLN A 493 -17.47 12.79 -38.23
N ALA A 494 -18.37 13.55 -37.60
CA ALA A 494 -19.77 13.57 -37.97
C ALA A 494 -20.05 14.00 -39.42
N ASP A 495 -19.08 14.60 -40.10
CA ASP A 495 -19.10 15.09 -41.49
C ASP A 495 -17.74 14.72 -42.09
N THR A 496 -17.65 13.57 -42.77
CA THR A 496 -16.38 12.97 -43.21
C THR A 496 -15.74 13.75 -44.37
N ASP A 497 -16.55 14.37 -45.23
CA ASP A 497 -16.08 15.06 -46.43
C ASP A 497 -16.05 16.61 -46.31
N ASP A 498 -16.36 17.12 -45.11
CA ASP A 498 -16.28 18.52 -44.67
C ASP A 498 -17.20 19.48 -45.47
N ASP A 499 -18.36 19.01 -45.91
CA ASP A 499 -19.27 19.75 -46.79
C ASP A 499 -20.39 20.52 -46.03
N GLY A 500 -20.59 20.19 -44.75
CA GLY A 500 -21.55 20.80 -43.84
C GLY A 500 -22.83 19.99 -43.60
N LEU A 501 -22.96 18.78 -44.16
CA LEU A 501 -23.95 17.77 -43.78
C LEU A 501 -23.30 16.68 -42.93
N ASP A 502 -24.08 16.16 -41.97
CA ASP A 502 -23.58 15.07 -41.15
C ASP A 502 -23.78 13.72 -41.92
N ASP A 503 -22.84 12.78 -41.86
CA ASP A 503 -22.82 11.56 -42.68
C ASP A 503 -24.12 10.74 -42.52
N GLY A 504 -24.67 10.71 -41.31
CA GLY A 504 -25.92 10.02 -40.98
C GLY A 504 -27.18 10.59 -41.64
N VAL A 505 -27.17 11.88 -42.01
CA VAL A 505 -28.35 12.51 -42.63
C VAL A 505 -28.31 12.49 -44.16
N GLU A 506 -27.12 12.51 -44.75
CA GLU A 506 -26.92 12.56 -46.20
C GLU A 506 -27.63 11.47 -47.03
N PRO A 507 -27.57 10.18 -46.66
CA PRO A 507 -28.24 9.13 -47.44
C PRO A 507 -29.77 9.15 -47.27
N THR A 508 -30.32 10.12 -46.52
CA THR A 508 -31.76 10.22 -46.21
C THR A 508 -32.44 11.36 -46.96
N ASP A 509 -33.77 11.26 -47.09
CA ASP A 509 -34.59 12.34 -47.67
C ASP A 509 -34.63 13.54 -46.71
N PRO A 510 -34.37 14.78 -47.15
CA PRO A 510 -34.39 15.25 -48.54
C PRO A 510 -33.04 15.27 -49.29
N PHE A 511 -31.91 14.98 -48.63
CA PHE A 511 -30.57 15.17 -49.18
C PHE A 511 -30.26 14.15 -50.29
N ASN A 512 -30.25 12.85 -49.95
CA ASN A 512 -29.89 11.76 -50.86
C ASN A 512 -28.51 11.94 -51.53
N THR A 513 -27.53 12.41 -50.77
CA THR A 513 -26.14 12.68 -51.18
C THR A 513 -25.22 11.53 -50.72
N ASP A 514 -23.95 11.53 -51.17
CA ASP A 514 -22.94 10.53 -50.82
C ASP A 514 -21.96 11.12 -49.79
N PRO A 515 -21.88 10.58 -48.55
CA PRO A 515 -21.10 11.17 -47.44
C PRO A 515 -19.57 11.09 -47.60
N LEU A 516 -19.09 10.79 -48.80
CA LEU A 516 -17.68 10.72 -49.15
C LEU A 516 -17.36 11.60 -50.37
N ASP A 517 -18.34 12.36 -50.86
CA ASP A 517 -18.24 13.21 -52.03
C ASP A 517 -18.95 14.56 -51.79
N PRO A 518 -18.21 15.64 -51.52
CA PRO A 518 -18.79 16.90 -51.03
C PRO A 518 -19.60 17.67 -52.08
N ASP A 519 -19.75 17.15 -53.31
CA ASP A 519 -20.54 17.69 -54.44
C ASP A 519 -21.04 16.48 -55.28
N THR A 520 -22.00 15.73 -54.72
CA THR A 520 -22.47 14.43 -55.25
C THR A 520 -22.92 14.50 -56.72
N ASP A 521 -23.42 15.65 -57.18
CA ASP A 521 -23.96 15.81 -58.53
C ASP A 521 -23.05 16.57 -59.52
N ASP A 522 -21.84 16.94 -59.08
CA ASP A 522 -20.80 17.65 -59.84
C ASP A 522 -21.27 19.00 -60.43
N ASP A 523 -22.22 19.71 -59.80
CA ASP A 523 -22.73 20.98 -60.31
C ASP A 523 -21.88 22.21 -59.91
N GLY A 524 -20.97 22.02 -58.93
CA GLY A 524 -20.05 23.01 -58.42
C GLY A 524 -20.53 23.77 -57.18
N VAL A 525 -21.60 23.31 -56.53
CA VAL A 525 -22.06 23.71 -55.20
C VAL A 525 -21.90 22.49 -54.28
N GLU A 526 -21.28 22.67 -53.12
CA GLU A 526 -21.17 21.58 -52.14
C GLU A 526 -22.56 21.18 -51.62
N ASP A 527 -22.78 19.90 -51.30
CA ASP A 527 -24.12 19.39 -50.98
C ASP A 527 -24.70 20.11 -49.75
N GLY A 528 -23.91 20.37 -48.71
CA GLY A 528 -24.29 21.17 -47.55
C GLY A 528 -24.61 22.65 -47.83
N ASN A 529 -24.18 23.18 -48.98
CA ASN A 529 -24.50 24.54 -49.43
C ASN A 529 -25.74 24.62 -50.34
N GLU A 530 -26.29 23.48 -50.74
CA GLU A 530 -27.53 23.41 -51.51
C GLU A 530 -28.78 23.77 -50.68
N THR A 531 -29.88 24.08 -51.37
CA THR A 531 -31.13 24.48 -50.73
C THR A 531 -32.09 23.31 -50.56
N TYR A 532 -32.35 22.93 -49.31
CA TYR A 532 -33.27 21.85 -48.96
C TYR A 532 -34.51 22.35 -48.26
N THR A 533 -35.56 21.51 -48.26
CA THR A 533 -36.71 21.67 -47.38
C THR A 533 -36.70 20.54 -46.36
N THR A 534 -36.36 20.87 -45.12
CA THR A 534 -36.18 19.92 -44.02
C THR A 534 -37.30 20.08 -43.00
N THR A 535 -37.59 19.03 -42.24
CA THR A 535 -38.68 19.01 -41.26
C THR A 535 -38.19 18.64 -39.87
N THR A 536 -38.72 19.30 -38.84
CA THR A 536 -38.45 19.04 -37.42
C THR A 536 -39.69 19.37 -36.59
N GLY A 537 -39.75 18.96 -35.34
CA GLY A 537 -40.93 19.20 -34.52
C GLY A 537 -40.83 18.63 -33.11
N ASN A 538 -41.91 18.79 -32.36
CA ASN A 538 -42.09 18.20 -31.04
C ASN A 538 -43.52 17.66 -30.93
N GLU A 539 -43.66 16.34 -31.03
CA GLU A 539 -44.96 15.67 -30.97
C GLU A 539 -45.70 15.93 -29.64
N SER A 540 -44.97 16.07 -28.53
CA SER A 540 -45.57 16.31 -27.20
C SER A 540 -46.18 17.70 -27.07
N LEU A 541 -45.60 18.69 -27.75
CA LEU A 541 -46.09 20.07 -27.81
C LEU A 541 -47.02 20.30 -29.02
N GLY A 542 -47.20 19.29 -29.88
CA GLY A 542 -48.05 19.36 -31.06
C GLY A 542 -47.55 20.32 -32.13
N VAL A 543 -46.22 20.45 -32.28
CA VAL A 543 -45.58 21.39 -33.22
C VAL A 543 -44.84 20.63 -34.31
N ASP A 544 -45.13 20.96 -35.57
CA ASP A 544 -44.39 20.51 -36.75
C ASP A 544 -43.87 21.73 -37.51
N ILE A 545 -42.62 21.68 -37.95
CA ILE A 545 -41.93 22.79 -38.62
C ILE A 545 -41.31 22.26 -39.90
N GLU A 546 -41.66 22.88 -41.02
CA GLU A 546 -41.02 22.66 -42.31
C GLU A 546 -40.20 23.92 -42.65
N LEU A 547 -38.89 23.77 -42.82
CA LEU A 547 -37.96 24.87 -43.09
C LEU A 547 -37.34 24.72 -44.46
N THR A 548 -37.18 25.82 -45.17
CA THR A 548 -36.37 25.90 -46.39
C THR A 548 -35.14 26.77 -46.12
N GLY A 549 -33.95 26.25 -46.46
CA GLY A 549 -32.68 26.95 -46.28
C GLY A 549 -31.51 26.12 -46.83
N GLN A 550 -30.29 26.59 -46.58
CA GLN A 550 -29.07 25.90 -47.03
C GLN A 550 -28.70 24.76 -46.07
N GLY A 551 -28.44 23.58 -46.60
CA GLY A 551 -28.08 22.39 -45.83
C GLY A 551 -29.16 21.93 -44.85
N ASN A 552 -28.74 21.24 -43.78
CA ASN A 552 -29.63 20.76 -42.73
C ASN A 552 -30.05 21.86 -41.74
N VAL A 553 -30.95 22.76 -42.16
CA VAL A 553 -31.45 23.82 -41.26
C VAL A 553 -32.31 23.30 -40.10
N ALA A 554 -32.94 22.13 -40.25
CA ALA A 554 -33.76 21.50 -39.21
C ALA A 554 -32.94 21.03 -37.99
N GLY A 555 -31.69 20.57 -38.20
CA GLY A 555 -30.81 20.11 -37.11
C GLY A 555 -30.45 21.20 -36.08
N GLY A 556 -30.60 22.47 -36.44
CA GLY A 556 -30.34 23.61 -35.54
C GLY A 556 -31.55 24.08 -34.72
N VAL A 557 -32.72 23.44 -34.86
CA VAL A 557 -33.98 23.94 -34.29
C VAL A 557 -34.31 23.27 -32.96
N THR A 558 -34.66 24.08 -31.97
CA THR A 558 -35.18 23.60 -30.67
C THR A 558 -36.60 24.09 -30.46
N VAL A 559 -37.44 23.23 -29.87
CA VAL A 559 -38.84 23.54 -29.52
C VAL A 559 -39.07 23.24 -28.05
N GLY A 560 -39.23 24.29 -27.26
CA GLY A 560 -39.48 24.23 -25.81
C GLY A 560 -40.85 24.78 -25.41
N GLU A 561 -41.28 24.49 -24.19
CA GLU A 561 -42.47 25.08 -23.57
C GLU A 561 -42.10 26.43 -22.92
N ASP A 562 -42.82 27.51 -23.24
CA ASP A 562 -42.64 28.80 -22.55
C ASP A 562 -43.60 28.89 -21.36
N THR A 563 -43.10 28.53 -20.17
CA THR A 563 -43.88 28.55 -18.91
C THR A 563 -43.72 29.84 -18.11
N GLU A 564 -42.78 30.72 -18.47
CA GLU A 564 -42.42 31.88 -17.63
C GLU A 564 -43.12 33.18 -18.04
N ARG A 565 -43.45 33.37 -19.34
CA ARG A 565 -44.11 34.60 -19.81
C ARG A 565 -45.61 34.66 -19.58
N PHE A 566 -46.26 33.54 -19.26
CA PHE A 566 -47.68 33.48 -18.94
C PHE A 566 -47.95 32.72 -17.64
N ALA A 567 -48.09 33.44 -16.52
CA ALA A 567 -48.65 32.87 -15.31
C ALA A 567 -50.13 32.52 -15.54
N GLU A 568 -50.47 31.23 -15.46
CA GLU A 568 -51.82 30.67 -15.59
C GLU A 568 -52.91 31.55 -14.96
N GLY A 569 -53.93 31.89 -15.75
CA GLY A 569 -55.12 32.61 -15.29
C GLY A 569 -56.27 32.54 -16.30
N ASP A 570 -57.49 32.83 -15.85
CA ASP A 570 -58.74 32.74 -16.66
C ASP A 570 -58.69 33.54 -17.98
N ARG A 571 -57.78 34.50 -18.13
CA ARG A 571 -57.57 35.29 -19.35
C ARG A 571 -56.94 34.47 -20.48
N VAL A 572 -55.91 33.67 -20.20
CA VAL A 572 -55.20 32.85 -21.20
C VAL A 572 -56.08 31.70 -21.68
N ALA A 573 -56.82 31.06 -20.77
CA ALA A 573 -57.74 29.97 -21.08
C ALA A 573 -58.92 30.38 -21.98
N ASN A 574 -59.22 31.68 -22.07
CA ASN A 574 -60.26 32.21 -22.94
C ASN A 574 -59.70 32.73 -24.28
N ILE A 575 -58.39 32.68 -24.50
CA ILE A 575 -57.73 33.22 -25.70
C ILE A 575 -56.92 32.15 -26.43
N SER A 576 -56.07 31.39 -25.72
CA SER A 576 -55.25 30.33 -26.31
C SER A 576 -56.03 29.04 -26.51
N VAL A 577 -55.75 28.34 -27.61
CA VAL A 577 -56.25 27.00 -27.90
C VAL A 577 -55.11 25.98 -28.10
N SER A 578 -53.86 26.38 -27.91
CA SER A 578 -52.68 25.51 -27.91
C SER A 578 -51.78 25.81 -26.72
N GLU A 579 -50.77 24.96 -26.51
CA GLU A 579 -49.61 25.30 -25.70
C GLU A 579 -48.84 26.47 -26.31
N ILE A 580 -48.12 27.20 -25.46
CA ILE A 580 -47.25 28.30 -25.87
C ILE A 580 -45.83 27.75 -25.95
N VAL A 581 -45.23 27.85 -27.12
CA VAL A 581 -43.96 27.20 -27.43
C VAL A 581 -42.92 28.25 -27.80
N GLU A 582 -41.70 28.08 -27.32
CA GLU A 582 -40.54 28.84 -27.76
C GLU A 582 -39.80 28.00 -28.80
N ILE A 583 -39.61 28.59 -29.99
CA ILE A 583 -38.83 27.99 -31.06
C ILE A 583 -37.57 28.82 -31.22
N GLU A 584 -36.42 28.16 -31.26
CA GLU A 584 -35.13 28.79 -31.53
C GLU A 584 -34.43 28.05 -32.67
N SER A 585 -33.56 28.75 -33.40
CA SER A 585 -32.67 28.14 -34.39
C SER A 585 -31.26 28.68 -34.21
N THR A 586 -30.28 27.80 -34.29
CA THR A 586 -28.85 28.14 -34.34
C THR A 586 -28.35 28.42 -35.76
N ARG A 587 -29.13 28.03 -36.79
CA ARG A 587 -28.80 28.14 -38.21
C ARG A 587 -29.70 29.17 -38.91
N GLU A 588 -29.17 29.88 -39.91
CA GLU A 588 -29.95 30.79 -40.75
C GLU A 588 -30.86 29.98 -41.70
N PHE A 589 -32.10 30.42 -41.91
CA PHE A 589 -33.05 29.79 -42.83
C PHE A 589 -33.78 30.85 -43.67
N GLU A 590 -34.27 30.48 -44.87
CA GLU A 590 -34.96 31.40 -45.78
C GLU A 590 -36.44 31.58 -45.38
N SER A 591 -37.14 30.47 -45.11
CA SER A 591 -38.52 30.51 -44.63
C SER A 591 -38.89 29.24 -43.86
N ALA A 592 -39.86 29.36 -42.95
CA ALA A 592 -40.37 28.24 -42.17
C ALA A 592 -41.91 28.25 -42.13
N ASN A 593 -42.52 27.08 -42.31
CA ASN A 593 -43.94 26.82 -42.08
C ASN A 593 -44.09 26.16 -40.71
N VAL A 594 -44.54 26.93 -39.71
CA VAL A 594 -44.79 26.43 -38.36
C VAL A 594 -46.25 25.99 -38.28
N THR A 595 -46.47 24.70 -38.02
CA THR A 595 -47.78 24.07 -37.84
C THR A 595 -47.97 23.73 -36.37
N ILE A 596 -49.04 24.25 -35.76
CA ILE A 596 -49.35 24.01 -34.35
C ILE A 596 -50.72 23.35 -34.24
N SER A 597 -50.78 22.25 -33.50
CA SER A 597 -52.02 21.56 -33.16
C SER A 597 -52.78 22.32 -32.08
N TYR A 598 -54.11 22.34 -32.17
CA TYR A 598 -54.97 23.01 -31.19
C TYR A 598 -56.05 22.09 -30.62
N ASP A 599 -56.50 22.40 -29.40
CA ASP A 599 -57.57 21.71 -28.69
C ASP A 599 -58.93 22.37 -28.96
N ASP A 600 -59.75 21.70 -29.78
CA ASP A 600 -61.10 22.13 -30.16
C ASP A 600 -62.13 22.05 -29.02
N SER A 601 -61.76 21.45 -27.89
CA SER A 601 -62.61 21.35 -26.70
C SER A 601 -62.60 22.64 -25.86
N LEU A 602 -61.62 23.51 -26.08
CA LEU A 602 -61.45 24.74 -25.32
C LEU A 602 -62.48 25.82 -25.73
N PRO A 603 -62.98 26.64 -24.79
CA PRO A 603 -63.96 27.69 -25.10
C PRO A 603 -63.49 28.69 -26.17
N ALA A 604 -62.19 28.96 -26.22
CA ALA A 604 -61.56 29.82 -27.21
C ALA A 604 -61.65 29.25 -28.64
N ALA A 605 -61.81 27.93 -28.82
CA ALA A 605 -61.95 27.27 -30.13
C ALA A 605 -63.40 27.31 -30.68
N SER A 606 -64.34 27.99 -30.01
CA SER A 606 -65.77 28.00 -30.41
C SER A 606 -66.06 28.52 -31.82
N ASN A 607 -65.13 29.26 -32.42
CA ASN A 607 -65.13 29.64 -33.83
C ASN A 607 -63.77 29.36 -34.46
N GLU A 608 -63.56 28.14 -34.95
CA GLU A 608 -62.30 27.71 -35.58
C GLU A 608 -61.85 28.63 -36.73
N SER A 609 -62.77 29.28 -37.44
CA SER A 609 -62.41 30.23 -38.52
C SER A 609 -61.79 31.55 -38.04
N ASP A 610 -61.75 31.77 -36.72
CA ASP A 610 -61.16 32.92 -36.04
C ASP A 610 -59.80 32.60 -35.38
N LEU A 611 -59.30 31.38 -35.53
CA LEU A 611 -58.00 30.98 -35.00
C LEU A 611 -56.86 31.46 -35.91
N ALA A 612 -55.76 31.91 -35.31
CA ALA A 612 -54.52 32.15 -36.04
C ALA A 612 -53.31 31.88 -35.13
N VAL A 613 -52.17 31.59 -35.76
CA VAL A 613 -50.89 31.56 -35.07
C VAL A 613 -50.53 33.00 -34.68
N VAL A 614 -50.11 33.19 -33.45
CA VAL A 614 -49.59 34.45 -32.93
C VAL A 614 -48.10 34.29 -32.62
N THR A 615 -47.35 35.38 -32.72
CA THR A 615 -45.95 35.44 -32.31
C THR A 615 -45.70 36.60 -31.35
N TYR A 616 -44.74 36.46 -30.44
CA TYR A 616 -44.42 37.53 -29.48
C TYR A 616 -43.59 38.65 -30.13
N ASP A 617 -44.11 39.89 -30.07
CA ASP A 617 -43.39 41.09 -30.49
C ASP A 617 -42.74 41.77 -29.26
N PRO A 618 -41.39 41.73 -29.12
CA PRO A 618 -40.71 42.29 -27.95
C PRO A 618 -40.76 43.82 -27.89
N GLU A 619 -40.92 44.52 -29.03
CA GLU A 619 -41.04 46.00 -29.04
C GLU A 619 -42.40 46.44 -28.52
N LYS A 620 -43.45 45.67 -28.83
CA LYS A 620 -44.82 45.94 -28.37
C LYS A 620 -45.17 45.27 -27.04
N GLN A 621 -44.34 44.35 -26.56
CA GLN A 621 -44.57 43.51 -25.39
C GLN A 621 -45.92 42.76 -25.46
N LEU A 622 -46.25 42.24 -26.65
CA LEU A 622 -47.58 41.72 -26.99
C LEU A 622 -47.47 40.64 -28.07
N TYR A 623 -48.30 39.59 -27.97
CA TYR A 623 -48.51 38.62 -29.04
C TYR A 623 -49.27 39.25 -30.21
N VAL A 624 -48.77 39.09 -31.43
CA VAL A 624 -49.38 39.65 -32.64
C VAL A 624 -49.74 38.50 -33.59
N PRO A 625 -50.96 38.47 -34.16
CA PRO A 625 -51.32 37.46 -35.15
C PRO A 625 -50.50 37.60 -36.42
N ILE A 626 -50.02 36.46 -36.92
CA ILE A 626 -49.37 36.33 -38.21
C ILE A 626 -50.32 35.67 -39.21
N ASN A 627 -49.99 35.75 -40.50
CA ASN A 627 -50.88 35.23 -41.53
C ASN A 627 -50.87 33.70 -41.51
N SER A 628 -52.01 33.08 -41.17
CA SER A 628 -52.11 31.64 -40.94
C SER A 628 -53.20 30.99 -41.79
N THR A 629 -53.04 29.69 -42.04
CA THR A 629 -54.02 28.82 -42.70
C THR A 629 -54.48 27.76 -41.72
N ILE A 630 -55.78 27.52 -41.67
CA ILE A 630 -56.41 26.60 -40.70
C ILE A 630 -56.79 25.32 -41.43
N ASP A 631 -56.41 24.18 -40.86
CA ASP A 631 -56.90 22.87 -41.24
C ASP A 631 -57.77 22.30 -40.11
N ALA A 632 -59.08 22.51 -40.24
CA ALA A 632 -60.09 22.03 -39.28
C ALA A 632 -60.33 20.52 -39.36
N GLU A 633 -59.86 19.82 -40.40
CA GLU A 633 -59.98 18.35 -40.45
C GLU A 633 -58.94 17.68 -39.55
N ASN A 634 -57.77 18.32 -39.41
CA ASN A 634 -56.63 17.82 -38.64
C ASN A 634 -56.38 18.59 -37.33
N ASN A 635 -57.21 19.59 -37.01
CA ASN A 635 -57.06 20.48 -35.86
C ASN A 635 -55.66 21.15 -35.78
N THR A 636 -55.18 21.65 -36.91
CA THR A 636 -53.90 22.37 -36.99
C THR A 636 -54.04 23.76 -37.60
N VAL A 637 -53.12 24.66 -37.22
CA VAL A 637 -52.98 25.97 -37.83
C VAL A 637 -51.52 26.16 -38.25
N THR A 638 -51.31 26.48 -39.53
CA THR A 638 -49.98 26.68 -40.11
C THR A 638 -49.74 28.15 -40.43
N ALA A 639 -48.56 28.67 -40.10
CA ALA A 639 -48.14 30.02 -40.46
C ALA A 639 -46.73 30.03 -41.04
N GLN A 640 -46.52 30.87 -42.05
CA GLN A 640 -45.20 31.10 -42.63
C GLN A 640 -44.49 32.22 -41.88
N THR A 641 -43.22 32.01 -41.54
CA THR A 641 -42.34 32.97 -40.87
C THR A 641 -40.92 32.96 -41.44
N GLU A 642 -40.20 34.06 -41.25
CA GLU A 642 -38.78 34.24 -41.61
C GLU A 642 -37.89 34.31 -40.35
N HIS A 643 -38.47 34.17 -39.16
CA HIS A 643 -37.76 34.19 -37.88
C HIS A 643 -38.51 33.38 -36.82
N PHE A 644 -37.76 32.81 -35.87
CA PHE A 644 -38.34 32.15 -34.70
C PHE A 644 -38.41 33.05 -33.47
N SER A 645 -39.29 32.66 -32.55
CA SER A 645 -39.85 33.45 -31.46
C SER A 645 -40.72 32.50 -30.61
N THR A 646 -41.49 33.06 -29.69
CA THR A 646 -42.60 32.36 -29.04
C THR A 646 -43.82 32.31 -29.96
N PHE A 647 -44.44 31.14 -30.11
CA PHE A 647 -45.63 30.90 -30.92
C PHE A 647 -46.77 30.24 -30.11
N ALA A 648 -48.01 30.53 -30.50
CA ALA A 648 -49.21 29.88 -29.97
C ALA A 648 -50.38 30.04 -30.95
N VAL A 649 -51.48 29.32 -30.76
CA VAL A 649 -52.72 29.47 -31.53
C VAL A 649 -53.78 30.15 -30.66
N PHE A 650 -54.22 31.35 -31.05
CA PHE A 650 -55.20 32.14 -30.32
C PHE A 650 -56.50 32.33 -31.11
N SER A 651 -57.64 32.49 -30.41
CA SER A 651 -58.83 33.14 -30.97
C SER A 651 -58.59 34.64 -31.08
N ILE A 652 -58.57 35.14 -32.31
CA ILE A 652 -58.22 36.53 -32.60
C ILE A 652 -59.28 37.51 -32.11
N SER A 653 -60.56 37.13 -32.14
CA SER A 653 -61.64 37.95 -31.58
C SER A 653 -61.49 38.09 -30.05
N ASN A 654 -61.23 37.00 -29.35
CA ASN A 654 -61.05 37.02 -27.89
C ASN A 654 -59.77 37.77 -27.49
N TRP A 655 -58.67 37.56 -28.23
CA TRP A 655 -57.42 38.29 -28.05
C TRP A 655 -57.60 39.80 -28.28
N ALA A 656 -58.29 40.22 -29.34
CA ALA A 656 -58.53 41.63 -29.64
C ALA A 656 -59.36 42.34 -28.55
N ASP A 657 -60.37 41.66 -28.01
CA ASP A 657 -61.17 42.16 -26.89
C ASP A 657 -60.31 42.32 -25.62
N ASP A 658 -59.41 41.38 -25.34
CA ASP A 658 -58.52 41.43 -24.17
C ASP A 658 -57.48 42.56 -24.27
N VAL A 659 -56.82 42.71 -25.42
CA VAL A 659 -55.81 43.78 -25.65
C VAL A 659 -56.46 45.18 -25.64
N THR A 660 -57.70 45.31 -26.09
CA THR A 660 -58.41 46.61 -26.10
C THR A 660 -59.05 46.97 -24.76
N ALA A 661 -59.24 46.00 -23.86
CA ALA A 661 -59.73 46.25 -22.51
C ALA A 661 -58.74 47.04 -21.62
N GLU A 662 -57.45 47.11 -22.00
CA GLU A 662 -56.41 47.83 -21.24
C GLU A 662 -56.39 49.36 -21.46
N VAL A 663 -57.21 49.92 -22.35
CA VAL A 663 -57.40 51.38 -22.40
C VAL A 663 -58.50 51.75 -21.41
N PRO A 664 -58.23 52.48 -20.31
CA PRO A 664 -59.29 52.99 -19.47
C PRO A 664 -60.13 53.93 -20.35
N SER A 665 -61.35 53.51 -20.69
CA SER A 665 -62.30 54.43 -21.30
C SER A 665 -62.43 55.59 -20.32
N ASN A 666 -62.07 56.81 -20.76
CA ASN A 666 -62.22 58.01 -19.96
C ASN A 666 -63.72 58.29 -19.85
N GLY A 667 -64.37 57.58 -18.92
CA GLY A 667 -65.77 57.67 -18.61
C GLY A 667 -66.04 59.03 -18.00
N SER A 668 -66.45 59.97 -18.84
CA SER A 668 -67.08 61.20 -18.39
C SER A 668 -68.43 60.83 -17.75
N ASP A 669 -68.43 60.54 -16.44
CA ASP A 669 -69.63 60.76 -15.65
C ASP A 669 -69.28 61.42 -14.32
N GLY A 670 -69.67 62.70 -14.26
CA GLY A 670 -69.36 63.57 -13.16
C GLY A 670 -70.24 63.26 -11.95
N SER A 671 -69.58 63.17 -10.79
CA SER A 671 -70.12 63.35 -9.45
C SER A 671 -70.68 62.11 -8.75
N SER A 672 -69.79 61.35 -8.12
CA SER A 672 -69.61 61.46 -6.65
C SER A 672 -68.42 60.63 -6.17
N GLY A 673 -67.34 61.32 -5.82
CA GLY A 673 -66.40 60.99 -4.75
C GLY A 673 -65.66 59.66 -4.81
N ASP A 674 -64.48 59.65 -5.44
CA ASP A 674 -63.18 59.40 -4.80
C ASP A 674 -62.11 59.65 -5.87
N ASP A 675 -61.26 60.66 -5.65
CA ASP A 675 -60.16 60.98 -6.57
C ASP A 675 -58.97 60.09 -6.17
N SER A 676 -59.15 58.77 -6.34
CA SER A 676 -58.07 57.81 -6.13
C SER A 676 -57.34 57.64 -7.46
N ILE A 677 -56.21 58.32 -7.60
CA ILE A 677 -55.15 57.89 -8.52
C ILE A 677 -54.94 56.39 -8.24
N GLN A 678 -55.26 55.53 -9.20
CA GLN A 678 -54.95 54.10 -9.06
C GLN A 678 -53.44 53.96 -8.99
N SER A 679 -52.96 53.39 -7.88
CA SER A 679 -51.56 53.02 -7.71
C SER A 679 -51.22 51.93 -8.72
N VAL A 680 -50.22 52.20 -9.56
CA VAL A 680 -49.51 51.15 -10.29
C VAL A 680 -48.48 50.59 -9.31
N ASP A 681 -48.59 49.31 -8.97
CA ASP A 681 -47.50 48.61 -8.29
C ASP A 681 -46.39 48.37 -9.32
N VAL A 682 -45.30 49.12 -9.18
CA VAL A 682 -44.08 48.92 -9.97
C VAL A 682 -43.18 47.98 -9.18
N GLN A 683 -43.06 46.73 -9.65
CA GLN A 683 -42.10 45.78 -9.12
C GLN A 683 -40.82 45.86 -9.96
N PHE A 684 -39.72 46.28 -9.32
CA PHE A 684 -38.38 46.13 -9.91
C PHE A 684 -37.87 44.73 -9.60
N ILE A 685 -37.65 43.92 -10.62
CA ILE A 685 -36.89 42.69 -10.53
C ILE A 685 -35.44 43.03 -10.89
N ILE A 686 -34.52 42.77 -9.96
CA ILE A 686 -33.07 42.82 -10.23
C ILE A 686 -32.66 41.38 -10.43
N ASP A 687 -32.29 41.04 -11.68
CA ASP A 687 -31.67 39.78 -12.00
C ASP A 687 -30.30 39.67 -11.29
N SER A 688 -30.12 38.57 -10.57
CA SER A 688 -28.88 38.23 -9.86
C SER A 688 -28.34 36.86 -10.29
N SER A 689 -28.84 36.30 -11.40
CA SER A 689 -28.46 34.98 -11.92
C SER A 689 -27.14 34.99 -12.70
N GLY A 690 -26.71 36.16 -13.20
CA GLY A 690 -25.46 36.31 -13.95
C GLY A 690 -25.57 35.96 -15.44
N SER A 691 -26.78 35.74 -15.97
CA SER A 691 -27.02 35.34 -17.37
C SER A 691 -26.65 36.41 -18.43
N MET A 692 -26.30 37.64 -18.02
CA MET A 692 -25.95 38.76 -18.91
C MET A 692 -24.44 39.13 -18.90
N GLY A 693 -23.56 38.25 -18.43
CA GLY A 693 -22.12 38.53 -18.29
C GLY A 693 -21.36 38.86 -19.59
N GLY A 694 -21.88 38.50 -20.77
CA GLY A 694 -21.21 38.72 -22.05
C GLY A 694 -21.23 40.16 -22.57
N ASN A 695 -22.16 41.01 -22.10
CA ASN A 695 -22.44 42.33 -22.72
C ASN A 695 -22.11 43.56 -21.83
N ASP A 696 -21.44 43.41 -20.68
CA ASP A 696 -20.89 44.53 -19.88
C ASP A 696 -19.37 44.39 -19.65
N PRO A 697 -18.53 44.84 -20.60
CA PRO A 697 -17.08 44.71 -20.50
C PRO A 697 -16.41 45.71 -19.53
N GLN A 698 -17.17 46.53 -18.78
CA GLN A 698 -16.61 47.53 -17.85
C GLN A 698 -17.10 47.42 -16.40
N GLU A 699 -17.81 46.36 -16.03
CA GLU A 699 -18.22 46.06 -14.64
C GLU A 699 -18.79 47.29 -13.90
N PHE A 700 -19.78 47.97 -14.48
CA PHE A 700 -20.61 48.89 -13.71
C PHE A 700 -21.88 48.21 -13.19
N ARG A 701 -21.81 46.91 -12.87
CA ARG A 701 -22.43 46.29 -11.67
C ARG A 701 -22.04 44.84 -11.47
#